data_AF-F0Z3N2-F1
#
_entry.id   AF-F0Z3N2-F1
#
_cell.length_a   1.000
_cell.length_b   1.000
_cell.length_c   1.000
_cell.angle_alpha   90.00
_cell.angle_beta   90.00
_cell.angle_gamma   90.00
#
_symmetry.space_group_name_H-M   'P 1'
#
loop_
_entity.id
_entity.type
_entity.pdbx_description
1 polymer ?
#
loop_
_entity_poly.entity_id
_entity_poly.type
_entity_poly.pdbx_seq_one_letter_code
_entity_poly.pdbx_strand_id
1 'polypeptide(L)'
;MIYVEPVLIMGIVDFRRHRMDNQNNKNNNNPKNNRQGWGIILVTTLLTVFIVMGLYSLMQDKNPAKIRYDEFLTMVDDGKVEKVILDSSKVYITLKEDAKKDEKTDSKTGTKTGDEDTKDNASNLISQLEEKSSAEEKAPDYYAVRTSDDKLVERLDKAGVEFEQELPDTASSMIFEIFVTIVLPLIMIVILFNFLMKRMSKGGGMMGIGKSNAKVYVEKETGVTFQDVAGQDEAKESLQEVVDFLHNPGKYTGIGAKLPKGALLVGPPGTGKTLLAKAVAGEAKVPFFSLSGSAFVEMYVGVGASRVRDLFKQAQQMAPCIVFIDEIDAIGKTRDTAMGGNDEREQTLNQLLAEMDGFDTNKGLLLLAATNRPEVLDPALLRPGRFDRRIIVDKPDLKGRVDVLKVHSKDVKMDETVDLEAIALATSGAVGSDLANMINEAAINAVKNGRHVVSQKDLFEAVEVVLVGKEKKDRIMSEEERKIVSYHEVGHALVSALQKDAEPVQKITIVPRTMGALGYVMQTPEEEKFLNTKKELEAMLVGALAGRAAEELVFDTVTTGASNDIEQATKIARAMITQYGMSEKFGLIGLESIQNRYLDGRPVMSCGEATAAEIDGEVMAMLKNAYDEAKRLLSENRPALDGIAAFLIEKETITGKEFMKIFREVKGIEEPEQGEETKKEVRVNMKPVVAELDAQ
;
A
#
# COMPACT_ATOMS: atom_id res chain seq x y z
N MET A 1 -49.83 24.99 -42.51
CA MET A 1 -50.88 23.95 -42.41
C MET A 1 -51.07 23.67 -40.93
N ILE A 2 -51.91 24.47 -40.22
CA ILE A 2 -53.36 24.25 -39.97
C ILE A 2 -53.52 23.17 -38.86
N TYR A 3 -54.10 23.31 -37.65
CA TYR A 3 -54.98 24.25 -36.89
C TYR A 3 -54.58 24.15 -35.37
N VAL A 4 -54.47 25.22 -34.55
CA VAL A 4 -55.45 25.92 -33.67
C VAL A 4 -56.18 25.05 -32.60
N GLU A 5 -55.79 25.25 -31.31
CA GLU A 5 -56.51 25.45 -30.00
C GLU A 5 -58.03 25.15 -29.81
N PRO A 6 -58.68 25.24 -28.58
CA PRO A 6 -58.25 25.26 -27.14
C PRO A 6 -59.23 24.54 -26.12
N VAL A 7 -59.06 24.78 -24.80
CA VAL A 7 -60.05 24.79 -23.65
C VAL A 7 -60.17 23.49 -22.78
N LEU A 8 -59.72 23.41 -21.51
CA LEU A 8 -60.16 23.96 -20.17
C LEU A 8 -61.07 22.98 -19.39
N ILE A 9 -60.72 22.65 -18.13
CA ILE A 9 -61.61 22.47 -16.94
C ILE A 9 -60.77 22.14 -15.67
N MET A 10 -60.63 23.18 -14.85
CA MET A 10 -60.83 23.34 -13.39
C MET A 10 -61.04 22.14 -12.42
N GLY A 11 -60.40 22.25 -11.24
CA GLY A 11 -60.85 21.74 -9.92
C GLY A 11 -60.08 20.52 -9.38
N ILE A 12 -59.70 20.35 -8.10
CA ILE A 12 -59.99 20.98 -6.80
C ILE A 12 -58.83 20.61 -5.84
N VAL A 13 -58.54 21.50 -4.90
CA VAL A 13 -57.66 21.33 -3.73
C VAL A 13 -58.25 20.31 -2.75
N ASP A 14 -57.44 19.38 -2.22
CA ASP A 14 -57.68 18.95 -0.84
C ASP A 14 -56.42 18.48 -0.09
N PHE A 15 -56.47 18.73 1.20
CA PHE A 15 -55.41 18.86 2.18
C PHE A 15 -55.47 17.64 3.10
N ARG A 16 -54.37 16.87 3.27
CA ARG A 16 -54.22 16.05 4.48
C ARG A 16 -52.78 15.68 4.80
N ARG A 17 -52.27 16.30 5.86
CA ARG A 17 -51.16 15.82 6.69
C ARG A 17 -51.44 14.39 7.17
N HIS A 18 -50.42 13.53 7.16
CA HIS A 18 -50.24 12.56 8.24
C HIS A 18 -48.76 12.44 8.62
N ARG A 19 -48.56 12.39 9.93
CA ARG A 19 -47.29 12.32 10.67
C ARG A 19 -46.56 11.01 10.47
N MET A 20 -45.28 11.08 10.83
CA MET A 20 -44.29 10.03 11.06
C MET A 20 -44.85 8.72 11.61
N ASP A 21 -44.27 7.61 11.15
CA ASP A 21 -43.90 6.50 12.02
C ASP A 21 -42.47 6.03 11.69
N ASN A 22 -41.67 6.04 12.74
CA ASN A 22 -40.30 5.57 12.84
C ASN A 22 -40.37 4.13 13.37
N GLN A 23 -39.98 3.13 12.58
CA GLN A 23 -39.60 1.81 13.10
C GLN A 23 -38.49 1.18 12.24
N ASN A 24 -37.34 1.03 12.89
CA ASN A 24 -36.38 -0.08 12.80
C ASN A 24 -36.42 -0.96 11.56
N ASN A 25 -35.30 -0.96 10.81
CA ASN A 25 -34.83 -2.21 10.23
C ASN A 25 -33.30 -2.31 10.32
N LYS A 26 -32.81 -2.99 11.36
CA LYS A 26 -31.51 -3.66 11.33
C LYS A 26 -31.59 -4.72 10.24
N ASN A 27 -30.88 -4.54 9.13
CA ASN A 27 -30.46 -5.69 8.35
C ASN A 27 -29.15 -5.41 7.62
N ASN A 28 -28.14 -6.18 8.05
CA ASN A 28 -26.92 -6.51 7.34
C ASN A 28 -27.18 -6.63 5.84
N ASN A 29 -26.45 -5.88 5.01
CA ASN A 29 -26.38 -6.19 3.59
C ASN A 29 -24.99 -5.91 3.03
N ASN A 30 -24.25 -7.01 2.95
CA ASN A 30 -23.08 -7.25 2.12
C ASN A 30 -23.40 -6.83 0.66
N PRO A 31 -22.55 -6.06 -0.04
CA PRO A 31 -22.86 -5.66 -1.41
C PRO A 31 -22.69 -6.86 -2.35
N LYS A 32 -23.81 -7.46 -2.77
CA LYS A 32 -23.83 -8.41 -3.88
C LYS A 32 -23.39 -7.69 -5.15
N ASN A 33 -22.13 -7.91 -5.50
CA ASN A 33 -21.54 -7.56 -6.78
C ASN A 33 -22.44 -7.99 -7.94
N ASN A 34 -22.40 -7.21 -9.01
CA ASN A 34 -23.00 -7.47 -10.33
C ASN A 34 -22.37 -8.69 -11.05
N ARG A 35 -22.00 -9.73 -10.30
CA ARG A 35 -21.54 -11.04 -10.77
C ARG A 35 -22.63 -11.84 -11.46
N GLN A 36 -23.90 -11.45 -11.33
CA GLN A 36 -25.01 -12.18 -11.98
C GLN A 36 -24.99 -12.04 -13.51
N GLY A 37 -24.64 -10.88 -14.07
CA GLY A 37 -24.58 -10.71 -15.53
C GLY A 37 -23.49 -11.56 -16.20
N TRP A 38 -22.27 -11.50 -15.67
CA TRP A 38 -21.14 -12.30 -16.18
C TRP A 38 -21.31 -13.79 -15.84
N GLY A 39 -21.86 -14.12 -14.67
CA GLY A 39 -22.16 -15.49 -14.30
C GLY A 39 -23.17 -16.15 -15.24
N ILE A 40 -24.21 -15.42 -15.68
CA ILE A 40 -25.17 -15.95 -16.65
C ILE A 40 -24.49 -16.22 -17.99
N ILE A 41 -23.66 -15.29 -18.50
CA ILE A 41 -22.96 -15.47 -19.78
C ILE A 41 -22.04 -16.70 -19.71
N LEU A 42 -21.25 -16.82 -18.66
CA LEU A 42 -20.26 -17.91 -18.50
C LEU A 42 -20.95 -19.28 -18.33
N VAL A 43 -22.05 -19.34 -17.59
CA VAL A 43 -22.84 -20.57 -17.46
C VAL A 43 -23.49 -20.97 -18.79
N THR A 44 -24.02 -20.00 -19.54
CA THR A 44 -24.64 -20.29 -20.84
C THR A 44 -23.64 -20.75 -21.89
N THR A 45 -22.44 -20.18 -21.94
CA THR A 45 -21.38 -20.62 -22.87
C THR A 45 -20.87 -22.00 -22.51
N LEU A 46 -20.65 -22.29 -21.22
CA LEU A 46 -20.30 -23.64 -20.76
C LEU A 46 -21.35 -24.67 -21.13
N LEU A 47 -22.63 -24.34 -20.98
CA LEU A 47 -23.73 -25.26 -21.29
C LEU A 47 -23.82 -25.54 -22.80
N THR A 48 -23.60 -24.53 -23.65
CA THR A 48 -23.51 -24.77 -25.10
C THR A 48 -22.32 -25.62 -25.49
N VAL A 49 -21.14 -25.40 -24.89
CA VAL A 49 -19.95 -26.23 -25.15
C VAL A 49 -20.19 -27.68 -24.69
N PHE A 50 -20.82 -27.88 -23.53
CA PHE A 50 -21.15 -29.20 -23.02
C PHE A 50 -22.13 -29.96 -23.93
N ILE A 51 -23.15 -29.29 -24.45
CA ILE A 51 -24.11 -29.89 -25.39
C ILE A 51 -23.41 -30.28 -26.70
N VAL A 52 -22.56 -29.41 -27.24
CA VAL A 52 -21.80 -29.70 -28.47
C VAL A 52 -20.83 -30.87 -28.26
N MET A 53 -20.15 -30.91 -27.11
CA MET A 53 -19.23 -32.00 -26.76
C MET A 53 -19.95 -33.33 -26.52
N GLY A 54 -21.14 -33.30 -25.90
CA GLY A 54 -22.00 -34.48 -25.74
C GLY A 54 -22.50 -35.04 -27.08
N LEU A 55 -22.89 -34.17 -28.01
CA LEU A 55 -23.24 -34.57 -29.37
C LEU A 55 -22.06 -35.19 -30.13
N TYR A 56 -20.85 -34.65 -29.96
CA TYR A 56 -19.65 -35.20 -30.59
C TYR A 56 -19.29 -36.59 -30.04
N SER A 57 -19.45 -36.81 -28.73
CA SER A 57 -19.18 -38.11 -28.10
C SER A 57 -20.14 -39.21 -28.56
N LEU A 58 -21.37 -38.88 -28.96
CA LEU A 58 -22.36 -39.85 -29.46
C LEU A 58 -22.06 -40.33 -30.89
N MET A 59 -21.14 -39.68 -31.60
CA MET A 59 -20.80 -39.99 -33.01
C MET A 59 -19.50 -40.79 -33.20
N GLN A 60 -18.79 -41.19 -32.14
CA GLN A 60 -17.59 -42.03 -32.27
C GLN A 60 -17.92 -43.53 -32.21
N ASP A 61 -17.85 -44.22 -33.34
CA ASP A 61 -17.85 -45.68 -33.40
C ASP A 61 -16.55 -46.25 -32.79
N LYS A 62 -16.69 -47.37 -32.04
CA LYS A 62 -15.57 -48.08 -31.40
C LYS A 62 -14.67 -48.71 -32.46
N ASN A 63 -13.47 -48.15 -32.66
CA ASN A 63 -12.48 -48.73 -33.59
C ASN A 63 -11.93 -50.09 -33.08
N PRO A 64 -11.74 -51.09 -33.97
CA PRO A 64 -11.15 -52.39 -33.62
C PRO A 64 -9.69 -52.28 -33.16
N ALA A 65 -9.19 -53.30 -32.46
CA ALA A 65 -7.84 -53.28 -31.89
C ALA A 65 -6.76 -53.40 -32.98
N LYS A 66 -5.64 -52.70 -32.82
CA LYS A 66 -4.55 -52.69 -33.82
C LYS A 66 -3.58 -53.83 -33.55
N ILE A 67 -3.30 -54.67 -34.57
CA ILE A 67 -2.24 -55.69 -34.52
C ILE A 67 -1.13 -55.39 -35.55
N ARG A 68 0.03 -56.03 -35.38
CA ARG A 68 1.11 -55.90 -36.36
C ARG A 68 0.84 -56.75 -37.61
N TYR A 69 1.42 -56.35 -38.75
CA TYR A 69 1.19 -57.06 -40.01
C TYR A 69 1.83 -58.46 -40.03
N ASP A 70 2.97 -58.64 -39.37
CA ASP A 70 3.60 -59.96 -39.18
C ASP A 70 2.75 -60.89 -38.30
N GLU A 71 2.17 -60.34 -37.23
CA GLU A 71 1.24 -61.05 -36.34
C GLU A 71 -0.02 -61.49 -37.09
N PHE A 72 -0.57 -60.61 -37.95
CA PHE A 72 -1.64 -60.98 -38.87
C PHE A 72 -1.24 -62.15 -39.79
N LEU A 73 -0.07 -62.11 -40.43
CA LEU A 73 0.39 -63.21 -41.29
C LEU A 73 0.50 -64.53 -40.52
N THR A 74 0.99 -64.49 -39.27
CA THR A 74 1.03 -65.69 -38.42
C THR A 74 -0.35 -66.20 -38.06
N MET A 75 -1.33 -65.31 -37.82
CA MET A 75 -2.72 -65.73 -37.56
C MET A 75 -3.38 -66.36 -38.79
N VAL A 76 -3.02 -65.91 -40.00
CA VAL A 76 -3.45 -66.53 -41.26
C VAL A 76 -2.83 -67.92 -41.42
N ASP A 77 -1.52 -68.06 -41.19
CA ASP A 77 -0.83 -69.35 -41.29
C ASP A 77 -1.32 -70.37 -40.24
N ASP A 78 -1.63 -69.91 -39.03
CA ASP A 78 -2.20 -70.71 -37.95
C ASP A 78 -3.68 -71.09 -38.20
N GLY A 79 -4.30 -70.59 -39.27
CA GLY A 79 -5.68 -70.88 -39.65
C GLY A 79 -6.76 -70.22 -38.78
N LYS A 80 -6.39 -69.21 -37.97
CA LYS A 80 -7.25 -68.54 -36.97
C LYS A 80 -8.18 -67.46 -37.56
N VAL A 81 -7.93 -67.06 -38.80
CA VAL A 81 -8.68 -65.98 -39.48
C VAL A 81 -9.86 -66.53 -40.26
N GLU A 82 -11.03 -65.89 -40.15
CA GLU A 82 -12.27 -66.23 -40.84
C GLU A 82 -12.47 -65.37 -42.09
N LYS A 83 -12.46 -64.03 -41.92
CA LYS A 83 -12.72 -63.06 -42.99
C LYS A 83 -11.73 -61.90 -42.92
N VAL A 84 -11.28 -61.43 -44.08
CA VAL A 84 -10.36 -60.29 -44.23
C VAL A 84 -10.96 -59.24 -45.16
N ILE A 85 -11.15 -58.00 -44.68
CA ILE A 85 -11.60 -56.88 -45.52
C ILE A 85 -10.38 -55.98 -45.81
N LEU A 86 -10.03 -55.88 -47.08
CA LEU A 86 -8.89 -55.11 -47.57
C LEU A 86 -9.34 -53.69 -47.93
N ASP A 87 -8.94 -52.72 -47.13
CA ASP A 87 -9.04 -51.30 -47.47
C ASP A 87 -7.76 -50.84 -48.20
N SER A 88 -7.80 -49.62 -48.74
CA SER A 88 -6.70 -48.87 -49.36
C SER A 88 -5.44 -48.78 -48.48
N SER A 89 -5.59 -48.71 -47.16
CA SER A 89 -4.45 -48.55 -46.22
C SER A 89 -4.44 -49.53 -45.04
N LYS A 90 -5.53 -50.27 -44.84
CA LYS A 90 -5.72 -51.16 -43.68
C LYS A 90 -6.27 -52.51 -44.12
N VAL A 91 -6.02 -53.51 -43.30
CA VAL A 91 -6.56 -54.86 -43.40
C VAL A 91 -7.37 -55.11 -42.15
N TYR A 92 -8.69 -55.25 -42.28
CA TYR A 92 -9.58 -55.59 -41.18
C TYR A 92 -9.75 -57.10 -41.11
N ILE A 93 -9.67 -57.64 -39.90
CA ILE A 93 -9.50 -59.07 -39.66
C ILE A 93 -10.60 -59.53 -38.70
N THR A 94 -11.32 -60.57 -39.11
CA THR A 94 -12.30 -61.27 -38.29
C THR A 94 -11.77 -62.67 -37.99
N LEU A 95 -11.67 -63.02 -36.71
CA LEU A 95 -11.20 -64.34 -36.29
C LEU A 95 -12.33 -65.38 -36.27
N LYS A 96 -11.98 -66.66 -36.48
CA LYS A 96 -12.91 -67.78 -36.27
C LYS A 96 -13.31 -67.90 -34.80
N GLU A 97 -14.51 -68.39 -34.52
CA GLU A 97 -15.08 -68.42 -33.16
C GLU A 97 -14.32 -69.32 -32.16
N ASP A 98 -13.57 -70.31 -32.65
CA ASP A 98 -12.69 -71.18 -31.87
C ASP A 98 -11.42 -70.47 -31.40
N ALA A 99 -10.81 -69.63 -32.25
CA ALA A 99 -9.62 -68.84 -31.92
C ALA A 99 -9.88 -67.70 -30.91
N LYS A 100 -11.11 -67.19 -30.82
CA LYS A 100 -11.49 -66.13 -29.86
C LYS A 100 -11.53 -66.59 -28.40
N LYS A 101 -11.50 -67.90 -28.13
CA LYS A 101 -11.57 -68.46 -26.76
C LYS A 101 -10.21 -68.58 -26.07
N ASP A 102 -9.11 -68.65 -26.81
CA ASP A 102 -7.77 -68.87 -26.24
C ASP A 102 -7.07 -67.59 -25.73
N GLU A 103 -7.49 -66.38 -26.15
CA GLU A 103 -6.84 -65.11 -25.76
C GLU A 103 -7.38 -64.46 -24.47
N LYS A 104 -8.46 -64.96 -23.84
CA LYS A 104 -9.05 -64.32 -22.65
C LYS A 104 -8.34 -64.60 -21.32
N THR A 105 -7.13 -65.17 -21.35
CA THR A 105 -6.43 -65.65 -20.14
C THR A 105 -5.02 -65.08 -19.97
N ASP A 106 -4.78 -63.78 -20.21
CA ASP A 106 -3.58 -63.10 -19.70
C ASP A 106 -3.74 -61.57 -19.66
N SER A 107 -4.40 -61.05 -18.61
CA SER A 107 -4.22 -59.67 -18.11
C SER A 107 -4.97 -59.48 -16.78
N LYS A 108 -4.40 -59.99 -15.68
CA LYS A 108 -4.81 -59.63 -14.31
C LYS A 108 -3.58 -59.42 -13.44
N THR A 109 -3.13 -58.17 -13.33
CA THR A 109 -2.37 -57.67 -12.17
C THR A 109 -2.57 -56.17 -12.05
N GLY A 110 -3.17 -55.72 -10.94
CA GLY A 110 -3.42 -54.30 -10.66
C GLY A 110 -4.55 -54.10 -9.65
N THR A 111 -4.16 -53.91 -8.40
CA THR A 111 -4.95 -53.85 -7.16
C THR A 111 -6.01 -52.74 -7.12
N LYS A 112 -7.13 -53.04 -6.45
CA LYS A 112 -8.33 -52.21 -6.21
C LYS A 112 -8.17 -51.16 -5.10
N THR A 113 -8.92 -50.06 -5.20
CA THR A 113 -9.78 -49.37 -4.18
C THR A 113 -9.99 -47.91 -4.64
N GLY A 114 -11.16 -47.27 -4.63
CA GLY A 114 -12.53 -47.59 -4.23
C GLY A 114 -13.47 -46.41 -4.58
N ASP A 115 -14.75 -46.62 -4.29
CA ASP A 115 -15.94 -45.74 -4.36
C ASP A 115 -16.85 -45.82 -5.60
N GLU A 116 -18.02 -46.38 -5.29
CA GLU A 116 -19.19 -46.76 -6.07
C GLU A 116 -20.23 -45.62 -6.16
N ASP A 117 -21.33 -45.93 -6.86
CA ASP A 117 -22.67 -45.38 -6.66
C ASP A 117 -23.06 -44.07 -7.35
N THR A 118 -23.10 -44.06 -8.69
CA THR A 118 -24.15 -43.31 -9.44
C THR A 118 -24.29 -43.65 -10.94
N LYS A 119 -23.58 -44.66 -11.48
CA LYS A 119 -23.57 -44.93 -12.94
C LYS A 119 -24.43 -46.10 -13.40
N ASP A 120 -24.95 -46.93 -12.49
CA ASP A 120 -25.61 -48.19 -12.84
C ASP A 120 -27.08 -48.08 -13.28
N ASN A 121 -27.70 -46.90 -13.15
CA ASN A 121 -29.07 -46.70 -13.61
C ASN A 121 -29.18 -46.05 -14.99
N ALA A 122 -28.10 -45.45 -15.51
CA ALA A 122 -28.08 -44.85 -16.85
C ALA A 122 -27.62 -45.87 -17.92
N SER A 123 -26.73 -46.79 -17.56
CA SER A 123 -26.26 -47.88 -18.43
C SER A 123 -27.35 -48.90 -18.75
N ASN A 124 -28.26 -49.16 -17.82
CA ASN A 124 -29.41 -50.07 -17.99
C ASN A 124 -30.53 -49.52 -18.89
N LEU A 125 -30.60 -48.20 -19.10
CA LEU A 125 -31.55 -47.55 -20.00
C LEU A 125 -31.02 -47.47 -21.45
N ILE A 126 -29.70 -47.38 -21.62
CA ILE A 126 -29.02 -47.36 -22.93
C ILE A 126 -28.99 -48.76 -23.55
N SER A 127 -28.76 -49.79 -22.73
CA SER A 127 -28.74 -51.19 -23.16
C SER A 127 -30.13 -51.72 -23.60
N GLN A 128 -31.23 -51.12 -23.15
CA GLN A 128 -32.59 -51.46 -23.62
C GLN A 128 -32.97 -50.77 -24.95
N LEU A 129 -32.19 -49.77 -25.39
CA LEU A 129 -32.43 -49.04 -26.64
C LEU A 129 -31.60 -49.58 -27.82
N GLU A 130 -30.54 -50.35 -27.56
CA GLU A 130 -29.66 -50.96 -28.57
C GLU A 130 -30.16 -52.34 -29.09
N GLU A 131 -31.11 -52.99 -28.40
CA GLU A 131 -31.66 -54.30 -28.81
C GLU A 131 -32.66 -54.25 -29.99
N LYS A 132 -32.86 -53.08 -30.62
CA LYS A 132 -33.81 -52.91 -31.73
C LYS A 132 -33.23 -52.14 -32.92
N SER A 133 -32.09 -52.58 -33.44
CA SER A 133 -31.74 -52.31 -34.84
C SER A 133 -30.59 -53.18 -35.31
N SER A 134 -30.78 -53.77 -36.50
CA SER A 134 -29.76 -54.28 -37.42
C SER A 134 -29.34 -55.74 -37.22
N ALA A 135 -29.84 -56.57 -38.13
CA ALA A 135 -29.38 -57.92 -38.39
C ALA A 135 -27.90 -57.91 -38.83
N GLU A 136 -27.14 -58.82 -38.20
CA GLU A 136 -25.81 -59.38 -38.49
C GLU A 136 -24.99 -58.81 -39.66
N GLU A 137 -24.03 -57.94 -39.33
CA GLU A 137 -22.74 -57.83 -40.01
C GLU A 137 -21.67 -57.78 -38.90
N LYS A 138 -20.88 -58.86 -38.76
CA LYS A 138 -19.91 -58.99 -37.65
C LYS A 138 -18.83 -57.91 -37.81
N ALA A 139 -18.73 -56.99 -36.85
CA ALA A 139 -17.66 -55.98 -36.83
C ALA A 139 -16.27 -56.65 -36.74
N PRO A 140 -15.25 -56.14 -37.46
CA PRO A 140 -13.92 -56.73 -37.44
C PRO A 140 -13.32 -56.68 -36.03
N ASP A 141 -12.59 -57.72 -35.63
CA ASP A 141 -11.98 -57.81 -34.29
C ASP A 141 -10.68 -56.98 -34.22
N TYR A 142 -9.89 -57.07 -35.29
CA TYR A 142 -8.58 -56.44 -35.39
C TYR A 142 -8.40 -55.68 -36.71
N TYR A 143 -7.47 -54.73 -36.72
CA TYR A 143 -6.95 -54.17 -37.97
C TYR A 143 -5.42 -54.11 -37.99
N ALA A 144 -4.84 -54.39 -39.15
CA ALA A 144 -3.42 -54.23 -39.43
C ALA A 144 -3.21 -53.17 -40.52
N VAL A 145 -2.04 -52.53 -40.54
CA VAL A 145 -1.66 -51.62 -41.64
C VAL A 145 -1.27 -52.48 -42.84
N ARG A 146 -1.87 -52.20 -44.00
CA ARG A 146 -1.59 -52.97 -45.22
C ARG A 146 -0.17 -52.68 -45.69
N THR A 147 0.63 -53.73 -45.85
CA THR A 147 1.96 -53.66 -46.47
C THR A 147 1.87 -54.23 -47.89
N SER A 148 2.65 -53.68 -48.84
CA SER A 148 2.70 -54.20 -50.21
C SER A 148 3.35 -55.59 -50.23
N ASP A 149 2.53 -56.63 -50.15
CA ASP A 149 2.95 -58.03 -50.20
C ASP A 149 2.24 -58.74 -51.35
N ASP A 150 2.97 -58.96 -52.44
CA ASP A 150 2.45 -59.56 -53.68
C ASP A 150 1.99 -61.03 -53.48
N LYS A 151 2.38 -61.67 -52.37
CA LYS A 151 2.02 -63.06 -52.05
C LYS A 151 0.83 -63.18 -51.09
N LEU A 152 0.32 -62.06 -50.55
CA LEU A 152 -0.74 -62.08 -49.54
C LEU A 152 -2.02 -62.75 -50.04
N VAL A 153 -2.46 -62.43 -51.27
CA VAL A 153 -3.68 -62.99 -51.85
C VAL A 153 -3.56 -64.51 -52.05
N GLU A 154 -2.40 -64.98 -52.52
CA GLU A 154 -2.13 -66.42 -52.68
C GLU A 154 -2.07 -67.15 -51.32
N ARG A 155 -1.60 -66.48 -50.27
CA ARG A 155 -1.52 -67.02 -48.91
C ARG A 155 -2.90 -67.11 -48.24
N LEU A 156 -3.75 -66.11 -48.44
CA LEU A 156 -5.14 -66.11 -47.97
C LEU A 156 -5.98 -67.18 -48.67
N ASP A 157 -5.77 -67.36 -49.98
CA ASP A 157 -6.44 -68.41 -50.77
C ASP A 157 -6.01 -69.82 -50.33
N LYS A 158 -4.70 -70.05 -50.11
CA LYS A 158 -4.18 -71.32 -49.56
C LYS A 158 -4.69 -71.64 -48.15
N ALA A 159 -4.94 -70.62 -47.33
CA ALA A 159 -5.46 -70.77 -45.97
C ALA A 159 -7.00 -70.88 -45.92
N GLY A 160 -7.69 -70.69 -47.06
CA GLY A 160 -9.15 -70.78 -47.16
C GLY A 160 -9.89 -69.62 -46.50
N VAL A 161 -9.31 -68.41 -46.50
CA VAL A 161 -9.87 -67.21 -45.85
C VAL A 161 -10.70 -66.41 -46.86
N GLU A 162 -11.93 -66.01 -46.50
CA GLU A 162 -12.75 -65.12 -47.35
C GLU A 162 -12.20 -63.69 -47.32
N PHE A 163 -12.01 -63.05 -48.49
CA PHE A 163 -11.55 -61.66 -48.56
C PHE A 163 -12.34 -60.77 -49.53
N GLU A 164 -12.60 -59.53 -49.11
CA GLU A 164 -13.36 -58.50 -49.86
C GLU A 164 -12.62 -57.15 -49.87
N GLN A 165 -12.89 -56.28 -50.85
CA GLN A 165 -12.31 -54.93 -50.95
C GLN A 165 -13.41 -53.87 -51.02
N GLU A 166 -13.45 -52.94 -50.06
CA GLU A 166 -14.37 -51.80 -50.04
C GLU A 166 -13.69 -50.52 -50.57
N LEU A 167 -14.42 -49.73 -51.37
CA LEU A 167 -14.01 -48.39 -51.80
C LEU A 167 -14.81 -47.37 -50.96
N PRO A 168 -14.19 -46.59 -50.04
CA PRO A 168 -14.96 -45.66 -49.21
C PRO A 168 -15.37 -44.38 -49.96
N ASP A 169 -16.69 -44.17 -50.12
CA ASP A 169 -17.31 -42.94 -50.65
C ASP A 169 -17.09 -41.76 -49.69
N THR A 170 -15.94 -41.09 -49.83
CA THR A 170 -15.41 -40.14 -48.84
C THR A 170 -16.12 -38.77 -48.87
N ALA A 171 -16.83 -38.43 -49.93
CA ALA A 171 -17.34 -37.08 -50.14
C ALA A 171 -18.56 -36.71 -49.30
N SER A 172 -19.46 -37.67 -49.02
CA SER A 172 -20.70 -37.43 -48.28
C SER A 172 -20.47 -37.33 -46.77
N SER A 173 -19.53 -38.13 -46.22
CA SER A 173 -19.15 -38.10 -44.81
C SER A 173 -18.47 -36.79 -44.42
N MET A 174 -17.60 -36.24 -45.29
CA MET A 174 -16.92 -34.96 -45.03
C MET A 174 -17.88 -33.76 -44.97
N ILE A 175 -18.90 -33.71 -45.83
CA ILE A 175 -19.87 -32.59 -45.83
C ILE A 175 -20.74 -32.63 -44.56
N PHE A 176 -21.15 -33.83 -44.15
CA PHE A 176 -21.92 -34.02 -42.92
C PHE A 176 -21.10 -33.65 -41.68
N GLU A 177 -19.83 -34.04 -41.63
CA GLU A 177 -18.93 -33.70 -40.53
C GLU A 177 -18.74 -32.18 -40.40
N ILE A 178 -18.51 -31.46 -41.51
CA ILE A 178 -18.37 -29.99 -41.51
C ILE A 178 -19.65 -29.30 -41.01
N PHE A 179 -20.83 -29.79 -41.41
CA PHE A 179 -22.10 -29.22 -40.99
C PHE A 179 -22.31 -29.36 -39.48
N VAL A 180 -22.06 -30.56 -38.93
CA VAL A 180 -22.27 -30.84 -37.51
C VAL A 180 -21.21 -30.16 -36.63
N THR A 181 -19.96 -30.09 -37.08
CA THR A 181 -18.86 -29.53 -36.27
C THR A 181 -18.76 -28.01 -36.33
N ILE A 182 -19.10 -27.37 -37.45
CA ILE A 182 -18.88 -25.92 -37.63
C ILE A 182 -20.20 -25.16 -37.75
N VAL A 183 -21.12 -25.62 -38.58
CA VAL A 183 -22.33 -24.85 -38.92
C VAL A 183 -23.36 -24.90 -37.78
N LEU A 184 -23.62 -26.08 -37.22
CA LEU A 184 -24.59 -26.26 -36.14
C LEU A 184 -24.25 -25.45 -34.86
N PRO A 185 -23.00 -25.44 -34.36
CA PRO A 185 -22.64 -24.65 -33.18
C PRO A 185 -22.73 -23.14 -33.43
N LEU A 186 -22.36 -22.68 -34.63
CA LEU A 186 -22.43 -21.27 -35.00
C LEU A 186 -23.88 -20.76 -34.97
N ILE A 187 -24.81 -21.54 -35.54
CA ILE A 187 -26.24 -21.19 -35.53
C ILE A 187 -26.80 -21.14 -34.10
N MET A 188 -26.42 -22.10 -33.26
CA MET A 188 -26.83 -22.14 -31.85
C MET A 188 -26.35 -20.91 -31.06
N ILE A 189 -25.10 -20.48 -31.29
CA ILE A 189 -24.54 -19.26 -30.67
C ILE A 189 -25.31 -18.02 -31.12
N VAL A 190 -25.61 -17.88 -32.42
CA VAL A 190 -26.33 -16.72 -32.96
C VAL A 190 -27.76 -16.63 -32.40
N ILE A 191 -28.46 -17.75 -32.27
CA ILE A 191 -29.82 -17.80 -31.70
C ILE A 191 -29.79 -17.44 -30.21
N LEU A 192 -28.85 -18.00 -29.45
CA LEU A 192 -28.70 -17.72 -28.02
C LEU A 192 -28.29 -16.26 -27.76
N PHE A 193 -27.39 -15.71 -28.57
CA PHE A 193 -26.94 -14.32 -28.47
C PHE A 193 -28.12 -13.35 -28.73
N ASN A 194 -28.94 -13.62 -29.74
CA ASN A 194 -30.13 -12.83 -30.02
C ASN A 194 -31.17 -12.92 -28.89
N PHE A 195 -31.33 -14.09 -28.26
CA PHE A 195 -32.23 -14.26 -27.13
C PHE A 195 -31.73 -13.52 -25.88
N LEU A 196 -30.42 -13.54 -25.61
CA LEU A 196 -29.81 -12.85 -24.48
C LEU A 196 -29.87 -11.31 -24.63
N MET A 197 -29.59 -10.80 -25.82
CA MET A 197 -29.68 -9.35 -26.13
C MET A 197 -31.10 -8.83 -25.98
N LYS A 198 -32.12 -9.60 -26.39
CA LYS A 198 -33.53 -9.25 -26.15
C LYS A 198 -33.90 -9.22 -24.66
N ARG A 199 -33.25 -10.02 -23.82
CA ARG A 199 -33.53 -10.07 -22.38
C ARG A 199 -32.77 -9.00 -21.58
N MET A 200 -31.57 -8.61 -22.01
CA MET A 200 -30.83 -7.48 -21.42
C MET A 200 -31.40 -6.11 -21.80
N SER A 201 -32.03 -5.96 -22.96
CA SER A 201 -32.65 -4.69 -23.38
C SER A 201 -33.85 -4.28 -22.50
N LYS A 202 -34.52 -5.23 -21.84
CA LYS A 202 -35.67 -4.95 -20.96
C LYS A 202 -35.30 -4.60 -19.52
N GLY A 203 -34.00 -4.53 -19.19
CA GLY A 203 -33.49 -4.19 -17.86
C GLY A 203 -32.19 -3.40 -17.94
N GLY A 204 -32.29 -2.10 -18.24
CA GLY A 204 -31.20 -1.13 -18.12
C GLY A 204 -30.06 -1.35 -19.12
N GLY A 205 -30.20 -0.76 -20.32
CA GLY A 205 -29.20 -0.86 -21.38
C GLY A 205 -27.82 -0.27 -21.02
N MET A 206 -26.85 -0.58 -21.88
CA MET A 206 -25.43 -0.15 -21.96
C MET A 206 -25.19 1.37 -21.83
N MET A 207 -26.24 2.19 -21.73
CA MET A 207 -26.20 3.64 -21.56
C MET A 207 -25.98 4.10 -20.09
N GLY A 208 -25.86 3.15 -19.16
CA GLY A 208 -25.62 3.42 -17.73
C GLY A 208 -24.16 3.63 -17.33
N ILE A 209 -23.19 3.44 -18.24
CA ILE A 209 -21.74 3.49 -17.94
C ILE A 209 -21.25 4.91 -17.56
N GLY A 210 -22.05 5.95 -17.79
CA GLY A 210 -21.71 7.35 -17.48
C GLY A 210 -22.36 7.97 -16.24
N LYS A 211 -23.23 7.26 -15.51
CA LYS A 211 -23.82 7.79 -14.26
C LYS A 211 -23.06 7.23 -13.07
N SER A 212 -22.30 8.08 -12.40
CA SER A 212 -21.51 7.77 -11.22
C SER A 212 -22.36 7.05 -10.14
N ASN A 213 -22.02 5.80 -9.84
CA ASN A 213 -22.43 5.09 -8.63
C ASN A 213 -21.46 5.34 -7.46
N ALA A 214 -20.63 6.38 -7.51
CA ALA A 214 -19.82 6.75 -6.36
C ALA A 214 -20.76 7.28 -5.28
N LYS A 215 -20.86 6.55 -4.16
CA LYS A 215 -21.49 7.07 -2.95
C LYS A 215 -20.67 8.29 -2.52
N VAL A 216 -21.15 9.46 -2.89
CA VAL A 216 -20.66 10.72 -2.35
C VAL A 216 -21.00 10.67 -0.85
N TYR A 217 -19.98 10.50 0.00
CA TYR A 217 -20.15 10.54 1.44
C TYR A 217 -20.43 12.00 1.82
N VAL A 218 -21.72 12.32 1.93
CA VAL A 218 -22.19 13.61 2.44
C VAL A 218 -22.37 13.46 3.94
N GLU A 219 -21.41 13.97 4.71
CA GLU A 219 -21.60 14.16 6.14
C GLU A 219 -22.34 15.49 6.33
N LYS A 220 -23.59 15.42 6.81
CA LYS A 220 -24.37 16.63 7.12
C LYS A 220 -23.82 17.36 8.35
N GLU A 221 -23.22 16.62 9.27
CA GLU A 221 -22.53 17.14 10.45
C GLU A 221 -21.28 16.27 10.68
N THR A 222 -20.10 16.90 10.73
CA THR A 222 -18.82 16.21 10.92
C THR A 222 -18.57 15.83 12.38
N GLY A 223 -19.23 16.51 13.33
CA GLY A 223 -19.05 16.32 14.78
C GLY A 223 -17.70 16.79 15.33
N VAL A 224 -16.83 17.33 14.48
CA VAL A 224 -15.48 17.81 14.82
C VAL A 224 -15.44 19.33 14.66
N THR A 225 -14.86 20.02 15.63
CA THR A 225 -14.74 21.50 15.65
C THR A 225 -13.29 21.93 15.80
N PHE A 226 -13.02 23.24 15.78
CA PHE A 226 -11.65 23.74 16.03
C PHE A 226 -11.11 23.44 17.44
N GLN A 227 -11.97 23.02 18.38
CA GLN A 227 -11.55 22.59 19.72
C GLN A 227 -10.88 21.20 19.72
N ASP A 228 -11.16 20.39 18.70
CA ASP A 228 -10.65 19.02 18.56
C ASP A 228 -9.35 18.97 17.74
N VAL A 229 -8.98 20.08 17.10
CA VAL A 229 -7.69 20.26 16.44
C VAL A 229 -6.79 21.04 17.40
N ALA A 230 -5.54 20.64 17.58
CA ALA A 230 -4.59 21.37 18.42
C ALA A 230 -3.24 21.54 17.71
N GLY A 231 -2.43 22.49 18.17
CA GLY A 231 -1.08 22.73 17.66
C GLY A 231 -1.00 23.24 16.22
N GLN A 232 -2.06 23.87 15.71
CA GLN A 232 -2.16 24.40 14.33
C GLN A 232 -2.79 25.80 14.34
N ASP A 233 -2.33 26.67 15.25
CA ASP A 233 -3.01 27.94 15.55
C ASP A 233 -3.02 28.90 14.33
N GLU A 234 -1.90 28.96 13.59
CA GLU A 234 -1.76 29.79 12.39
C GLU A 234 -2.68 29.33 11.25
N ALA A 235 -2.77 28.01 11.05
CA ALA A 235 -3.65 27.42 10.07
C ALA A 235 -5.12 27.61 10.45
N LYS A 236 -5.46 27.50 11.74
CA LYS A 236 -6.81 27.79 12.26
C LYS A 236 -7.20 29.24 12.06
N GLU A 237 -6.32 30.19 12.37
CA GLU A 237 -6.60 31.62 12.17
C GLU A 237 -6.91 31.93 10.70
N SER A 238 -6.08 31.40 9.79
CA SER A 238 -6.29 31.53 8.34
C SER A 238 -7.61 30.91 7.88
N LEU A 239 -8.02 29.80 8.48
CA LEU A 239 -9.28 29.13 8.17
C LEU A 239 -10.48 29.75 8.89
N GLN A 240 -10.29 30.47 9.99
CA GLN A 240 -11.35 31.18 10.70
C GLN A 240 -11.94 32.30 9.84
N GLU A 241 -11.10 32.98 9.05
CA GLU A 241 -11.57 33.89 7.99
C GLU A 241 -12.52 33.17 7.03
N VAL A 242 -12.14 31.96 6.62
CA VAL A 242 -12.91 31.11 5.71
C VAL A 242 -14.25 30.67 6.30
N VAL A 243 -14.28 30.39 7.60
CA VAL A 243 -15.51 30.10 8.34
C VAL A 243 -16.41 31.34 8.45
N ASP A 244 -15.88 32.55 8.72
CA ASP A 244 -16.70 33.78 8.74
C ASP A 244 -17.27 34.08 7.33
N PHE A 245 -16.51 33.80 6.27
CA PHE A 245 -16.99 33.92 4.89
C PHE A 245 -18.20 33.01 4.62
N LEU A 246 -18.20 31.77 5.12
CA LEU A 246 -19.30 30.82 4.92
C LEU A 246 -20.54 31.18 5.74
N HIS A 247 -20.38 31.74 6.94
CA HIS A 247 -21.50 32.20 7.76
C HIS A 247 -22.16 33.46 7.21
N ASN A 248 -21.37 34.45 6.78
CA ASN A 248 -21.85 35.78 6.40
C ASN A 248 -21.33 36.23 5.03
N PRO A 249 -21.68 35.54 3.92
CA PRO A 249 -21.17 35.89 2.59
C PRO A 249 -21.55 37.32 2.17
N GLY A 250 -22.72 37.82 2.60
CA GLY A 250 -23.22 39.17 2.32
C GLY A 250 -22.34 40.31 2.84
N LYS A 251 -21.64 40.11 3.97
CA LYS A 251 -20.75 41.10 4.59
C LYS A 251 -19.58 41.45 3.66
N TYR A 252 -19.07 40.45 2.94
CA TYR A 252 -17.91 40.58 2.08
C TYR A 252 -18.28 40.99 0.65
N THR A 253 -19.39 40.46 0.11
CA THR A 253 -19.88 40.87 -1.21
C THR A 253 -20.34 42.33 -1.23
N GLY A 254 -20.87 42.86 -0.12
CA GLY A 254 -21.32 44.25 0.00
C GLY A 254 -20.22 45.30 -0.19
N ILE A 255 -18.97 44.96 0.13
CA ILE A 255 -17.79 45.82 -0.09
C ILE A 255 -17.03 45.46 -1.38
N GLY A 256 -17.54 44.51 -2.17
CA GLY A 256 -16.92 44.04 -3.42
C GLY A 256 -15.77 43.05 -3.24
N ALA A 257 -15.60 42.47 -2.05
CA ALA A 257 -14.60 41.41 -1.85
C ALA A 257 -15.04 40.13 -2.58
N LYS A 258 -14.12 39.56 -3.36
CA LYS A 258 -14.35 38.27 -4.03
C LYS A 258 -14.09 37.14 -3.05
N LEU A 259 -15.02 36.20 -2.96
CA LEU A 259 -14.86 35.03 -2.09
C LEU A 259 -13.76 34.12 -2.65
N PRO A 260 -12.87 33.57 -1.81
CA PRO A 260 -11.89 32.58 -2.25
C PRO A 260 -12.64 31.34 -2.74
N LYS A 261 -12.34 30.89 -3.96
CA LYS A 261 -12.96 29.69 -4.55
C LYS A 261 -12.42 28.41 -3.94
N GLY A 262 -11.16 28.41 -3.53
CA GLY A 262 -10.57 27.28 -2.82
C GLY A 262 -9.31 27.61 -2.04
N ALA A 263 -8.98 26.69 -1.13
CA ALA A 263 -7.76 26.72 -0.34
C ALA A 263 -7.05 25.36 -0.37
N LEU A 264 -5.72 25.39 -0.47
CA LEU A 264 -4.86 24.22 -0.46
C LEU A 264 -4.15 24.12 0.89
N LEU A 265 -4.43 23.05 1.63
CA LEU A 265 -3.74 22.65 2.85
C LEU A 265 -2.46 21.89 2.47
N VAL A 266 -1.32 22.42 2.88
CA VAL A 266 0.00 21.89 2.52
C VAL A 266 0.79 21.56 3.76
N GLY A 267 1.33 20.35 3.87
CA GLY A 267 2.20 20.00 4.97
C GLY A 267 2.56 18.52 5.00
N PRO A 268 3.42 18.08 5.93
CA PRO A 268 3.82 16.69 6.07
C PRO A 268 2.61 15.77 6.35
N PRO A 269 2.68 14.47 6.02
CA PRO A 269 1.64 13.52 6.43
C PRO A 269 1.48 13.49 7.95
N GLY A 270 0.26 13.23 8.43
CA GLY A 270 0.00 13.11 9.87
C GLY A 270 -0.14 14.42 10.66
N THR A 271 -0.03 15.60 10.03
CA THR A 271 -0.26 16.90 10.70
C THR A 271 -1.73 17.29 10.87
N GLY A 272 -2.67 16.41 10.50
CA GLY A 272 -4.10 16.64 10.72
C GLY A 272 -4.81 17.48 9.65
N LYS A 273 -4.29 17.57 8.41
CA LYS A 273 -4.93 18.30 7.30
C LYS A 273 -6.40 17.91 7.07
N THR A 274 -6.70 16.61 7.05
CA THR A 274 -8.07 16.09 6.88
C THR A 274 -8.95 16.40 8.10
N LEU A 275 -8.38 16.34 9.31
CA LEU A 275 -9.09 16.70 10.55
C LEU A 275 -9.42 18.20 10.57
N LEU A 276 -8.48 19.04 10.15
CA LEU A 276 -8.65 20.49 10.04
C LEU A 276 -9.74 20.85 9.03
N ALA A 277 -9.79 20.19 7.86
CA ALA A 277 -10.87 20.40 6.89
C ALA A 277 -12.25 20.02 7.45
N LYS A 278 -12.34 18.92 8.22
CA LYS A 278 -13.58 18.52 8.91
C LYS A 278 -13.99 19.52 10.00
N ALA A 279 -13.02 20.06 10.73
CA ALA A 279 -13.24 21.08 11.76
C ALA A 279 -13.80 22.39 11.16
N VAL A 280 -13.30 22.82 10.00
CA VAL A 280 -13.83 23.99 9.28
C VAL A 280 -15.30 23.81 8.93
N ALA A 281 -15.67 22.61 8.45
CA ALA A 281 -17.07 22.32 8.12
C ALA A 281 -17.98 22.25 9.36
N GLY A 282 -17.48 21.68 10.46
CA GLY A 282 -18.20 21.63 11.73
C GLY A 282 -18.40 23.01 12.36
N GLU A 283 -17.38 23.87 12.30
CA GLU A 283 -17.46 25.25 12.77
C GLU A 283 -18.44 26.06 11.91
N ALA A 284 -18.38 25.90 10.58
CA ALA A 284 -19.28 26.55 9.63
C ALA A 284 -20.71 25.98 9.61
N LYS A 285 -20.94 24.80 10.20
CA LYS A 285 -22.21 24.05 10.18
C LYS A 285 -22.78 23.87 8.77
N VAL A 286 -21.92 23.57 7.81
CA VAL A 286 -22.28 23.33 6.40
C VAL A 286 -22.01 21.87 6.01
N PRO A 287 -22.72 21.32 5.01
CA PRO A 287 -22.45 19.96 4.52
C PRO A 287 -21.00 19.79 4.05
N PHE A 288 -20.41 18.64 4.39
CA PHE A 288 -19.04 18.29 4.05
C PHE A 288 -19.00 17.13 3.06
N PHE A 289 -18.36 17.35 1.91
CA PHE A 289 -18.11 16.33 0.90
C PHE A 289 -16.64 15.92 0.98
N SER A 290 -16.35 14.69 1.36
CA SER A 290 -14.98 14.18 1.43
C SER A 290 -14.72 13.18 0.32
N LEU A 291 -13.74 13.46 -0.54
CA LEU A 291 -13.27 12.55 -1.58
C LEU A 291 -11.74 12.47 -1.57
N SER A 292 -11.18 11.32 -1.91
CA SER A 292 -9.74 11.17 -2.16
C SER A 292 -9.45 11.43 -3.64
N GLY A 293 -8.34 12.09 -3.94
CA GLY A 293 -7.86 12.38 -5.30
C GLY A 293 -7.66 11.10 -6.11
N SER A 294 -7.23 10.02 -5.47
CA SER A 294 -7.09 8.70 -6.10
C SER A 294 -8.43 8.12 -6.58
N ALA A 295 -9.57 8.53 -5.99
CA ALA A 295 -10.89 8.08 -6.42
C ALA A 295 -11.30 8.60 -7.81
N PHE A 296 -10.54 9.54 -8.37
CA PHE A 296 -10.75 10.06 -9.71
C PHE A 296 -9.81 9.44 -10.75
N VAL A 297 -8.81 8.66 -10.33
CA VAL A 297 -7.86 7.99 -11.23
C VAL A 297 -8.42 6.59 -11.53
N GLU A 298 -8.85 6.38 -12.78
CA GLU A 298 -9.46 5.13 -13.22
C GLU A 298 -8.82 4.64 -14.53
N MET A 299 -8.93 3.33 -14.82
CA MET A 299 -8.38 2.77 -16.07
C MET A 299 -9.13 3.24 -17.33
N TYR A 300 -10.35 3.76 -17.17
CA TYR A 300 -11.22 4.16 -18.27
C TYR A 300 -11.18 5.68 -18.48
N VAL A 301 -10.70 6.08 -19.65
CA VAL A 301 -10.65 7.49 -20.08
C VAL A 301 -12.04 8.14 -19.95
N GLY A 302 -12.08 9.32 -19.32
CA GLY A 302 -13.29 10.12 -19.16
C GLY A 302 -14.18 9.77 -17.96
N VAL A 303 -13.93 8.66 -17.26
CA VAL A 303 -14.68 8.32 -16.02
C VAL A 303 -14.36 9.30 -14.90
N GLY A 304 -13.08 9.62 -14.68
CA GLY A 304 -12.65 10.62 -13.69
C GLY A 304 -13.28 11.99 -13.94
N ALA A 305 -13.21 12.50 -15.18
CA ALA A 305 -13.85 13.75 -15.59
C ALA A 305 -15.39 13.74 -15.40
N SER A 306 -16.07 12.62 -15.62
CA SER A 306 -17.51 12.52 -15.33
C SER A 306 -17.80 12.61 -13.83
N ARG A 307 -16.98 11.98 -12.98
CA ARG A 307 -17.12 12.05 -11.52
C ARG A 307 -16.91 13.45 -10.99
N VAL A 308 -15.95 14.20 -11.52
CA VAL A 308 -15.72 15.61 -11.17
C VAL A 308 -16.98 16.44 -11.49
N ARG A 309 -17.57 16.28 -12.68
CA ARG A 309 -18.82 16.98 -13.03
C ARG A 309 -19.98 16.65 -12.10
N ASP A 310 -20.17 15.37 -11.82
CA ASP A 310 -21.24 14.92 -10.93
C ASP A 310 -21.06 15.42 -9.49
N LEU A 311 -19.81 15.49 -9.00
CA LEU A 311 -19.47 16.05 -7.70
C LEU A 311 -19.86 17.53 -7.60
N PHE A 312 -19.40 18.35 -8.55
CA PHE A 312 -19.71 19.79 -8.55
C PHE A 312 -21.21 20.06 -8.72
N LYS A 313 -21.90 19.26 -9.53
CA LYS A 313 -23.36 19.37 -9.68
C LYS A 313 -24.10 19.08 -8.37
N GLN A 314 -23.68 18.06 -7.61
CA GLN A 314 -24.28 17.74 -6.31
C GLN A 314 -23.93 18.81 -5.26
N ALA A 315 -22.68 19.27 -5.23
CA ALA A 315 -22.24 20.32 -4.31
C ALA A 315 -23.01 21.62 -4.54
N GLN A 316 -23.23 22.02 -5.79
CA GLN A 316 -24.03 23.21 -6.13
C GLN A 316 -25.50 23.11 -5.70
N GLN A 317 -26.08 21.89 -5.66
CA GLN A 317 -27.46 21.69 -5.19
C GLN A 317 -27.59 21.80 -3.67
N MET A 318 -26.50 21.55 -2.94
CA MET A 318 -26.44 21.58 -1.48
C MET A 318 -25.68 22.80 -0.93
N ALA A 319 -25.42 23.81 -1.77
CA ALA A 319 -24.70 25.00 -1.36
C ALA A 319 -25.54 25.85 -0.38
N PRO A 320 -24.94 26.46 0.66
CA PRO A 320 -23.49 26.53 0.95
C PRO A 320 -22.93 25.21 1.48
N CYS A 321 -21.77 24.77 0.97
CA CYS A 321 -21.11 23.52 1.37
C CYS A 321 -19.61 23.56 1.12
N ILE A 322 -18.89 22.59 1.71
CA ILE A 322 -17.45 22.42 1.54
C ILE A 322 -17.18 21.11 0.79
N VAL A 323 -16.37 21.20 -0.27
CA VAL A 323 -15.84 20.03 -0.98
C VAL A 323 -14.38 19.87 -0.60
N PHE A 324 -14.03 18.74 0.01
CA PHE A 324 -12.67 18.38 0.38
C PHE A 324 -12.12 17.27 -0.52
N ILE A 325 -10.97 17.54 -1.14
CA ILE A 325 -10.21 16.58 -1.95
C ILE A 325 -8.89 16.29 -1.24
N ASP A 326 -8.78 15.12 -0.63
CA ASP A 326 -7.50 14.64 -0.08
C ASP A 326 -6.57 14.15 -1.19
N GLU A 327 -5.26 14.15 -0.99
CA GLU A 327 -4.27 13.67 -1.97
C GLU A 327 -4.48 14.23 -3.39
N ILE A 328 -4.69 15.54 -3.50
CA ILE A 328 -4.97 16.17 -4.80
C ILE A 328 -3.83 15.97 -5.82
N ASP A 329 -2.61 15.69 -5.35
CA ASP A 329 -1.47 15.34 -6.20
C ASP A 329 -1.67 14.06 -7.03
N ALA A 330 -2.62 13.19 -6.67
CA ALA A 330 -3.00 12.05 -7.50
C ALA A 330 -3.57 12.44 -8.87
N ILE A 331 -4.28 13.58 -8.95
CA ILE A 331 -4.84 14.12 -10.20
C ILE A 331 -4.17 15.42 -10.66
N GLY A 332 -3.56 16.14 -9.73
CA GLY A 332 -2.99 17.47 -9.94
C GLY A 332 -1.53 17.50 -10.36
N LYS A 333 -0.90 16.35 -10.63
CA LYS A 333 0.53 16.30 -10.98
C LYS A 333 0.82 16.94 -12.35
N THR A 334 1.87 17.75 -12.42
CA THR A 334 2.43 18.29 -13.67
C THR A 334 2.70 17.19 -14.70
N ARG A 335 2.68 17.58 -15.98
CA ARG A 335 3.00 16.69 -17.09
C ARG A 335 4.44 16.17 -16.95
N ASP A 336 4.59 14.90 -16.62
CA ASP A 336 5.83 14.20 -16.90
C ASP A 336 5.87 13.96 -18.40
N THR A 337 6.92 14.43 -19.07
CA THR A 337 7.21 14.26 -20.50
C THR A 337 7.40 12.81 -20.95
N ALA A 338 7.05 11.83 -20.10
CA ALA A 338 7.09 10.41 -20.40
C ALA A 338 5.88 10.01 -21.26
N MET A 339 6.15 9.72 -22.54
CA MET A 339 5.22 9.20 -23.54
C MET A 339 4.36 8.04 -22.98
N GLY A 340 3.04 8.25 -22.89
CA GLY A 340 2.06 7.17 -23.05
C GLY A 340 1.09 6.83 -21.90
N GLY A 341 1.04 7.56 -20.79
CA GLY A 341 0.19 7.17 -19.64
C GLY A 341 -0.61 8.27 -18.92
N ASN A 342 -0.59 9.52 -19.39
CA ASN A 342 -1.14 10.66 -18.64
C ASN A 342 -2.53 11.17 -19.10
N ASP A 343 -3.11 10.64 -20.17
CA ASP A 343 -4.28 11.25 -20.82
C ASP A 343 -5.54 11.28 -19.93
N GLU A 344 -5.77 10.25 -19.11
CA GLU A 344 -6.93 10.18 -18.21
C GLU A 344 -6.78 11.18 -17.05
N ARG A 345 -5.61 11.22 -16.42
CA ARG A 345 -5.31 12.15 -15.32
C ARG A 345 -5.42 13.59 -15.81
N GLU A 346 -4.86 13.89 -16.98
CA GLU A 346 -4.93 15.22 -17.59
C GLU A 346 -6.37 15.63 -17.92
N GLN A 347 -7.18 14.73 -18.46
CA GLN A 347 -8.58 15.02 -18.74
C GLN A 347 -9.36 15.33 -17.46
N THR A 348 -9.15 14.53 -16.42
CA THR A 348 -9.76 14.73 -15.10
C THR A 348 -9.31 16.05 -14.46
N LEU A 349 -8.02 16.39 -14.53
CA LEU A 349 -7.48 17.65 -14.07
C LEU A 349 -8.10 18.84 -14.80
N ASN A 350 -8.11 18.81 -16.13
CA ASN A 350 -8.69 19.88 -16.94
C ASN A 350 -10.19 20.06 -16.66
N GLN A 351 -10.91 18.97 -16.40
CA GLN A 351 -12.31 19.06 -15.99
C GLN A 351 -12.46 19.72 -14.61
N LEU A 352 -11.60 19.40 -13.64
CA LEU A 352 -11.59 20.06 -12.33
C LEU A 352 -11.34 21.57 -12.49
N LEU A 353 -10.36 21.95 -13.30
CA LEU A 353 -10.08 23.36 -13.60
C LEU A 353 -11.28 24.07 -14.24
N ALA A 354 -11.94 23.42 -15.21
CA ALA A 354 -13.12 23.97 -15.88
C ALA A 354 -14.30 24.16 -14.91
N GLU A 355 -14.55 23.20 -14.01
CA GLU A 355 -15.58 23.34 -12.98
C GLU A 355 -15.24 24.48 -12.01
N MET A 356 -13.98 24.57 -11.55
CA MET A 356 -13.52 25.63 -10.65
C MET A 356 -13.69 27.03 -11.25
N ASP A 357 -13.36 27.20 -12.53
CA ASP A 357 -13.53 28.47 -13.23
C ASP A 357 -15.02 28.78 -13.47
N GLY A 358 -15.84 27.75 -13.69
CA GLY A 358 -17.24 27.88 -14.12
C GLY A 358 -18.30 28.15 -13.04
N PHE A 359 -18.03 27.91 -11.74
CA PHE A 359 -19.03 28.14 -10.69
C PHE A 359 -19.03 29.57 -10.13
N ASP A 360 -20.23 30.05 -9.80
CA ASP A 360 -20.46 31.37 -9.20
C ASP A 360 -20.04 31.38 -7.72
N THR A 361 -19.12 32.28 -7.37
CA THR A 361 -18.62 32.48 -6.00
C THR A 361 -19.72 32.87 -5.02
N ASN A 362 -20.83 33.44 -5.50
CA ASN A 362 -21.91 33.90 -4.64
C ASN A 362 -22.74 32.78 -4.01
N LYS A 363 -22.62 31.54 -4.49
CA LYS A 363 -23.38 30.39 -3.96
C LYS A 363 -22.82 29.82 -2.66
N GLY A 364 -21.65 30.29 -2.18
CA GLY A 364 -21.04 29.80 -0.94
C GLY A 364 -20.50 28.37 -1.05
N LEU A 365 -19.97 27.99 -2.22
CA LEU A 365 -19.26 26.73 -2.43
C LEU A 365 -17.76 26.96 -2.24
N LEU A 366 -17.14 26.22 -1.32
CA LEU A 366 -15.71 26.29 -1.06
C LEU A 366 -15.02 24.95 -1.37
N LEU A 367 -13.94 25.00 -2.14
CA LEU A 367 -13.09 23.83 -2.41
C LEU A 367 -11.87 23.82 -1.49
N LEU A 368 -11.75 22.82 -0.63
CA LEU A 368 -10.55 22.54 0.15
C LEU A 368 -9.81 21.36 -0.47
N ALA A 369 -8.49 21.44 -0.56
CA ALA A 369 -7.66 20.32 -0.99
C ALA A 369 -6.48 20.12 -0.04
N ALA A 370 -6.01 18.89 0.11
CA ALA A 370 -4.82 18.58 0.88
C ALA A 370 -3.76 17.90 0.00
N THR A 371 -2.50 18.27 0.21
CA THR A 371 -1.36 17.57 -0.39
C THR A 371 -0.17 17.53 0.55
N ASN A 372 0.64 16.49 0.43
CA ASN A 372 1.97 16.40 1.02
C ASN A 372 3.06 16.87 0.05
N ARG A 373 2.71 17.18 -1.21
CA ARG A 373 3.66 17.44 -2.32
C ARG A 373 3.26 18.66 -3.14
N PRO A 374 3.32 19.87 -2.58
CA PRO A 374 2.93 21.08 -3.31
C PRO A 374 3.76 21.32 -4.58
N GLU A 375 5.02 20.86 -4.61
CA GLU A 375 5.95 21.06 -5.73
C GLU A 375 5.62 20.25 -6.99
N VAL A 376 4.92 19.11 -6.86
CA VAL A 376 4.55 18.30 -8.03
C VAL A 376 3.23 18.76 -8.66
N LEU A 377 2.50 19.65 -7.99
CA LEU A 377 1.21 20.13 -8.48
C LEU A 377 1.37 21.04 -9.69
N ASP A 378 0.40 20.94 -10.60
CA ASP A 378 0.29 21.81 -11.75
C ASP A 378 0.11 23.27 -11.30
N PRO A 379 1.00 24.20 -11.71
CA PRO A 379 0.87 25.61 -11.39
C PRO A 379 -0.48 26.22 -11.79
N ALA A 380 -1.19 25.62 -12.74
CA ALA A 380 -2.54 26.00 -13.13
C ALA A 380 -3.54 25.89 -11.96
N LEU A 381 -3.39 24.92 -11.04
CA LEU A 381 -4.24 24.79 -9.86
C LEU A 381 -4.08 25.95 -8.87
N LEU A 382 -2.87 26.52 -8.81
CA LEU A 382 -2.48 27.58 -7.87
C LEU A 382 -2.74 29.00 -8.39
N ARG A 383 -3.36 29.15 -9.57
CA ARG A 383 -3.67 30.46 -10.15
C ARG A 383 -4.87 31.10 -9.45
N PRO A 384 -4.90 32.45 -9.35
CA PRO A 384 -6.06 33.17 -8.83
C PRO A 384 -7.38 32.79 -9.53
N GLY A 385 -8.45 32.61 -8.74
CA GLY A 385 -9.72 32.02 -9.16
C GLY A 385 -9.82 30.50 -8.95
N ARG A 386 -8.81 29.85 -8.36
CA ARG A 386 -8.77 28.40 -8.11
C ARG A 386 -8.38 28.11 -6.66
N PHE A 387 -7.19 27.55 -6.41
CA PHE A 387 -6.63 27.45 -5.06
C PHE A 387 -5.86 28.72 -4.72
N ASP A 388 -6.61 29.76 -4.40
CA ASP A 388 -6.10 31.12 -4.20
C ASP A 388 -5.38 31.27 -2.86
N ARG A 389 -5.71 30.41 -1.90
CA ARG A 389 -5.11 30.38 -0.58
C ARG A 389 -4.28 29.12 -0.42
N ARG A 390 -3.03 29.30 -0.01
CA ARG A 390 -2.17 28.21 0.45
C ARG A 390 -2.01 28.33 1.96
N ILE A 391 -2.45 27.31 2.66
CA ILE A 391 -2.41 27.25 4.12
C ILE A 391 -1.40 26.17 4.49
N ILE A 392 -0.35 26.57 5.19
CA ILE A 392 0.71 25.67 5.61
C ILE A 392 0.26 25.03 6.93
N VAL A 393 0.34 23.70 7.00
CA VAL A 393 -0.01 22.87 8.15
C VAL A 393 1.25 22.10 8.53
N ASP A 394 2.16 22.79 9.21
CA ASP A 394 3.47 22.25 9.55
C ASP A 394 3.40 21.32 10.77
N LYS A 395 4.54 20.77 11.17
CA LYS A 395 4.67 20.04 12.42
C LYS A 395 4.37 20.97 13.61
N PRO A 396 3.70 20.47 14.66
CA PRO A 396 3.43 21.27 15.84
C PRO A 396 4.71 21.59 16.64
N ASP A 397 4.82 22.83 17.11
CA ASP A 397 5.82 23.27 18.10
C ASP A 397 5.60 22.61 19.47
N LEU A 398 6.51 22.78 20.44
CA LEU A 398 6.40 22.24 21.81
C LEU A 398 5.02 22.48 22.41
N LYS A 399 4.55 23.73 22.42
CA LYS A 399 3.23 24.09 22.95
C LYS A 399 2.12 23.37 22.18
N GLY A 400 2.24 23.32 20.85
CA GLY A 400 1.30 22.59 19.99
C GLY A 400 1.27 21.10 20.29
N ARG A 401 2.42 20.45 20.53
CA ARG A 401 2.53 19.04 20.90
C ARG A 401 1.88 18.78 22.25
N VAL A 402 2.12 19.63 23.24
CA VAL A 402 1.46 19.57 24.55
C VAL A 402 -0.06 19.65 24.38
N ASP A 403 -0.55 20.57 23.55
CA ASP A 403 -2.00 20.73 23.34
C ASP A 403 -2.60 19.55 22.55
N VAL A 404 -1.87 18.98 21.59
CA VAL A 404 -2.28 17.74 20.88
C VAL A 404 -2.34 16.56 21.85
N LEU A 405 -1.33 16.38 22.70
CA LEU A 405 -1.32 15.35 23.74
C LEU A 405 -2.50 15.54 24.70
N LYS A 406 -2.80 16.78 25.11
CA LYS A 406 -3.98 17.10 25.94
C LYS A 406 -5.28 16.72 25.26
N VAL A 407 -5.47 17.02 23.98
CA VAL A 407 -6.70 16.65 23.25
C VAL A 407 -6.87 15.13 23.23
N HIS A 408 -5.83 14.39 22.88
CA HIS A 408 -5.89 12.93 22.82
C HIS A 408 -5.93 12.26 24.20
N SER A 409 -5.51 12.96 25.25
CA SER A 409 -5.58 12.47 26.63
C SER A 409 -7.00 12.47 27.21
N LYS A 410 -7.94 13.28 26.68
CA LYS A 410 -9.28 13.45 27.28
C LYS A 410 -10.06 12.14 27.41
N ASP A 411 -9.90 11.24 26.44
CA ASP A 411 -10.60 9.95 26.41
C ASP A 411 -9.86 8.84 27.18
N VAL A 412 -8.65 9.14 27.70
CA VAL A 412 -7.78 8.18 28.37
C VAL A 412 -7.66 8.53 29.85
N LYS A 413 -7.86 7.53 30.73
CA LYS A 413 -7.67 7.71 32.16
C LYS A 413 -6.17 7.77 32.49
N MET A 414 -5.70 8.94 32.89
CA MET A 414 -4.30 9.17 33.28
C MET A 414 -4.16 9.33 34.78
N ASP A 415 -2.98 9.01 35.30
CA ASP A 415 -2.56 9.31 36.66
C ASP A 415 -2.35 10.83 36.84
N GLU A 416 -2.55 11.34 38.06
CA GLU A 416 -2.35 12.77 38.40
C GLU A 416 -0.87 13.18 38.31
N THR A 417 0.05 12.22 38.38
CA THR A 417 1.50 12.47 38.28
C THR A 417 2.02 12.58 36.85
N VAL A 418 1.13 12.53 35.83
CA VAL A 418 1.55 12.57 34.43
C VAL A 418 1.95 13.97 34.01
N ASP A 419 3.17 14.08 33.48
CA ASP A 419 3.72 15.29 32.90
C ASP A 419 3.78 15.14 31.36
N LEU A 420 2.83 15.80 30.69
CA LEU A 420 2.75 15.84 29.22
C LEU A 420 3.80 16.77 28.59
N GLU A 421 4.35 17.74 29.34
CA GLU A 421 5.38 18.64 28.84
C GLU A 421 6.70 17.88 28.65
N ALA A 422 7.06 17.04 29.62
CA ALA A 422 8.21 16.15 29.50
C ALA A 422 8.11 15.19 28.29
N ILE A 423 6.91 14.69 27.99
CA ILE A 423 6.68 13.85 26.80
C ILE A 423 6.79 14.68 25.52
N ALA A 424 6.19 15.87 25.47
CA ALA A 424 6.27 16.74 24.29
C ALA A 424 7.71 17.16 23.94
N LEU A 425 8.57 17.29 24.95
CA LEU A 425 10.01 17.55 24.81
C LEU A 425 10.74 16.33 24.23
N ALA A 426 10.46 15.14 24.76
CA ALA A 426 11.02 13.86 24.29
C ALA A 426 10.56 13.46 22.89
N THR A 427 9.44 14.01 22.41
CA THR A 427 8.87 13.75 21.08
C THR A 427 9.12 14.90 20.11
N SER A 428 10.30 15.54 20.18
CA SER A 428 10.66 16.61 19.27
C SER A 428 10.54 16.16 17.81
N GLY A 429 9.90 16.99 16.97
CA GLY A 429 9.67 16.68 15.56
C GLY A 429 8.59 15.64 15.23
N ALA A 430 7.89 15.09 16.22
CA ALA A 430 6.75 14.19 16.03
C ALA A 430 5.53 14.93 15.46
N VAL A 431 4.76 14.26 14.59
CA VAL A 431 3.51 14.82 14.03
C VAL A 431 2.30 14.46 14.88
N GLY A 432 1.17 15.14 14.67
CA GLY A 432 -0.05 14.93 15.46
C GLY A 432 -0.54 13.47 15.47
N SER A 433 -0.43 12.75 14.35
CA SER A 433 -0.76 11.33 14.29
C SER A 433 0.15 10.46 15.15
N ASP A 434 1.43 10.80 15.26
CA ASP A 434 2.39 10.05 16.08
C ASP A 434 2.07 10.25 17.55
N LEU A 435 1.77 11.48 17.96
CA LEU A 435 1.37 11.81 19.33
C LEU A 435 0.05 11.11 19.72
N ALA A 436 -0.94 11.11 18.83
CA ALA A 436 -2.18 10.37 19.04
C ALA A 436 -1.92 8.86 19.21
N ASN A 437 -1.02 8.30 18.40
CA ASN A 437 -0.62 6.91 18.50
C ASN A 437 0.14 6.59 19.80
N MET A 438 1.00 7.50 20.27
CA MET A 438 1.72 7.35 21.55
C MET A 438 0.76 7.28 22.74
N ILE A 439 -0.26 8.16 22.79
CA ILE A 439 -1.29 8.09 23.84
C ILE A 439 -2.04 6.76 23.80
N ASN A 440 -2.40 6.28 22.60
CA ASN A 440 -3.08 5.01 22.44
C ASN A 440 -2.21 3.81 22.83
N GLU A 441 -0.94 3.76 22.41
CA GLU A 441 -0.01 2.69 22.81
C GLU A 441 0.26 2.72 24.32
N ALA A 442 0.32 3.89 24.96
CA ALA A 442 0.45 4.01 26.41
C ALA A 442 -0.78 3.43 27.13
N ALA A 443 -2.00 3.69 26.63
CA ALA A 443 -3.22 3.08 27.15
C ALA A 443 -3.23 1.55 26.98
N ILE A 444 -2.82 1.04 25.82
CA ILE A 444 -2.69 -0.40 25.57
C ILE A 444 -1.67 -1.02 26.53
N ASN A 445 -0.55 -0.36 26.78
CA ASN A 445 0.50 -0.85 27.68
C ASN A 445 0.02 -0.88 29.14
N ALA A 446 -0.70 0.15 29.59
CA ALA A 446 -1.31 0.17 30.93
C ALA A 446 -2.26 -1.02 31.11
N VAL A 447 -3.15 -1.26 30.14
CA VAL A 447 -4.11 -2.40 30.16
C VAL A 447 -3.37 -3.74 30.14
N LYS A 448 -2.34 -3.89 29.32
CA LYS A 448 -1.51 -5.10 29.24
C LYS A 448 -0.83 -5.43 30.56
N ASN A 449 -0.45 -4.40 31.32
CA ASN A 449 0.12 -4.52 32.66
C ASN A 449 -0.93 -4.63 33.77
N GLY A 450 -2.21 -4.82 33.43
CA GLY A 450 -3.30 -4.97 34.39
C GLY A 450 -3.68 -3.68 35.13
N ARG A 451 -3.26 -2.51 34.62
CA ARG A 451 -3.57 -1.20 35.22
C ARG A 451 -4.78 -0.57 34.56
N HIS A 452 -5.50 0.24 35.35
CA HIS A 452 -6.70 0.97 34.90
C HIS A 452 -6.44 2.44 34.57
N VAL A 453 -5.23 2.93 34.85
CA VAL A 453 -4.77 4.29 34.60
C VAL A 453 -3.40 4.26 33.93
N VAL A 454 -3.16 5.22 33.03
CA VAL A 454 -1.89 5.41 32.33
C VAL A 454 -0.94 6.21 33.22
N SER A 455 0.28 5.69 33.41
CA SER A 455 1.34 6.33 34.19
C SER A 455 2.37 7.01 33.29
N GLN A 456 3.23 7.85 33.87
CA GLN A 456 4.34 8.47 33.13
C GLN A 456 5.26 7.44 32.46
N LYS A 457 5.46 6.29 33.10
CA LYS A 457 6.30 5.21 32.55
C LYS A 457 5.72 4.63 31.25
N ASP A 458 4.39 4.51 31.15
CA ASP A 458 3.75 4.00 29.94
C ASP A 458 3.89 4.95 28.77
N LEU A 459 3.83 6.26 29.05
CA LEU A 459 3.99 7.29 28.02
C LEU A 459 5.40 7.27 27.46
N PHE A 460 6.44 7.22 28.31
CA PHE A 460 7.82 7.07 27.83
C PHE A 460 8.03 5.76 27.06
N GLU A 461 7.47 4.64 27.53
CA GLU A 461 7.55 3.37 26.79
C GLU A 461 6.82 3.46 25.44
N ALA A 462 5.70 4.17 25.36
CA ALA A 462 4.98 4.39 24.11
C ALA A 462 5.76 5.29 23.14
N VAL A 463 6.46 6.32 23.64
CA VAL A 463 7.39 7.13 22.82
C VAL A 463 8.45 6.23 22.18
N GLU A 464 9.06 5.32 22.95
CA GLU A 464 10.04 4.37 22.42
C GLU A 464 9.43 3.43 21.38
N VAL A 465 8.23 2.91 21.64
CA VAL A 465 7.53 1.99 20.72
C VAL A 465 7.19 2.67 19.40
N VAL A 466 6.79 3.94 19.42
CA VAL A 466 6.41 4.68 18.21
C VAL A 466 7.64 5.16 17.43
N LEU A 467 8.69 5.63 18.11
CA LEU A 467 9.89 6.17 17.45
C LEU A 467 10.91 5.10 17.04
N VAL A 468 11.11 4.07 17.86
CA VAL A 468 12.19 3.06 17.71
C VAL A 468 11.64 1.65 17.46
N GLY A 469 10.37 1.41 17.81
CA GLY A 469 9.68 0.13 17.60
C GLY A 469 9.58 -0.75 18.84
N LYS A 470 8.87 -1.88 18.69
CA LYS A 470 8.60 -2.83 19.77
C LYS A 470 9.83 -3.66 20.11
N GLU A 471 9.92 -4.10 21.37
CA GLU A 471 10.99 -4.98 21.84
C GLU A 471 10.90 -6.35 21.17
N LYS A 472 12.05 -6.82 20.64
CA LYS A 472 12.18 -8.19 20.13
C LYS A 472 12.66 -9.10 21.25
N LYS A 473 11.70 -9.74 21.93
CA LYS A 473 12.00 -10.71 23.01
C LYS A 473 12.72 -11.97 22.52
N ASP A 474 12.55 -12.33 21.25
CA ASP A 474 13.10 -13.57 20.69
C ASP A 474 14.55 -13.43 20.21
N ARG A 475 15.11 -12.21 20.18
CA ARG A 475 16.49 -11.97 19.72
C ARG A 475 17.43 -11.94 20.92
N ILE A 476 17.97 -13.10 21.27
CA ILE A 476 19.01 -13.24 22.29
C ILE A 476 20.36 -12.96 21.65
N MET A 477 21.07 -11.95 22.15
CA MET A 477 22.44 -11.63 21.73
C MET A 477 23.45 -12.52 22.46
N SER A 478 24.55 -12.87 21.79
CA SER A 478 25.69 -13.52 22.45
C SER A 478 26.34 -12.58 23.48
N GLU A 479 27.10 -13.14 24.43
CA GLU A 479 27.81 -12.32 25.43
C GLU A 479 28.82 -11.36 24.78
N GLU A 480 29.49 -11.79 23.70
CA GLU A 480 30.42 -10.95 22.95
C GLU A 480 29.69 -9.81 22.23
N GLU A 481 28.59 -10.10 21.52
CA GLU A 481 27.79 -9.06 20.86
C GLU A 481 27.18 -8.08 21.87
N ARG A 482 26.69 -8.58 23.02
CA ARG A 482 26.16 -7.74 24.09
C ARG A 482 27.24 -6.80 24.63
N LYS A 483 28.47 -7.29 24.80
CA LYS A 483 29.61 -6.48 25.22
C LYS A 483 29.92 -5.41 24.19
N ILE A 484 30.02 -5.77 22.90
CA ILE A 484 30.32 -4.81 21.82
C ILE A 484 29.25 -3.70 21.77
N VAL A 485 27.97 -4.07 21.75
CA VAL A 485 26.87 -3.10 21.72
C VAL A 485 26.87 -2.21 22.97
N SER A 486 27.16 -2.77 24.15
CA SER A 486 27.24 -1.95 25.37
C SER A 486 28.31 -0.88 25.29
N TYR A 487 29.51 -1.23 24.79
CA TYR A 487 30.58 -0.25 24.59
C TYR A 487 30.24 0.77 23.50
N HIS A 488 29.54 0.35 22.45
CA HIS A 488 29.06 1.23 21.38
C HIS A 488 28.09 2.29 21.93
N GLU A 489 27.03 1.86 22.63
CA GLU A 489 26.02 2.78 23.19
C GLU A 489 26.60 3.70 24.28
N VAL A 490 27.49 3.17 25.14
CA VAL A 490 28.18 3.99 26.14
C VAL A 490 29.13 4.97 25.48
N GLY A 491 29.73 4.63 24.34
CA GLY A 491 30.54 5.54 23.53
C GLY A 491 29.77 6.80 23.16
N HIS A 492 28.58 6.63 22.57
CA HIS A 492 27.67 7.75 22.27
C HIS A 492 27.32 8.56 23.52
N ALA A 493 26.84 7.90 24.57
CA ALA A 493 26.39 8.59 25.78
C ALA A 493 27.51 9.37 26.47
N LEU A 494 28.71 8.79 26.56
CA LEU A 494 29.86 9.40 27.21
C LEU A 494 30.36 10.64 26.47
N VAL A 495 30.49 10.56 25.14
CA VAL A 495 30.91 11.70 24.33
C VAL A 495 29.89 12.84 24.42
N SER A 496 28.59 12.53 24.32
CA SER A 496 27.54 13.54 24.48
C SER A 496 27.56 14.20 25.87
N ALA A 497 27.84 13.44 26.92
CA ALA A 497 27.94 13.99 28.28
C ALA A 497 29.19 14.86 28.50
N LEU A 498 30.29 14.60 27.78
CA LEU A 498 31.54 15.35 27.88
C LEU A 498 31.48 16.68 27.10
N GLN A 499 30.65 16.76 26.07
CA GLN A 499 30.51 17.95 25.23
C GLN A 499 29.54 18.96 25.84
N LYS A 500 29.90 20.25 25.79
CA LYS A 500 29.04 21.32 26.32
C LYS A 500 27.82 21.57 25.44
N ASP A 501 28.02 21.49 24.13
CA ASP A 501 27.04 21.82 23.09
C ASP A 501 26.19 20.61 22.65
N ALA A 502 26.28 19.48 23.37
CA ALA A 502 25.52 18.26 23.09
C ALA A 502 24.27 18.15 23.98
N GLU A 503 23.27 17.44 23.46
CA GLU A 503 22.01 17.20 24.18
C GLU A 503 22.21 16.21 25.35
N PRO A 504 21.52 16.43 26.50
CA PRO A 504 21.57 15.52 27.63
C PRO A 504 21.08 14.12 27.32
N VAL A 505 21.75 13.12 27.88
CA VAL A 505 21.35 11.71 27.79
C VAL A 505 20.21 11.43 28.78
N GLN A 506 19.09 10.93 28.28
CA GLN A 506 17.93 10.55 29.08
C GLN A 506 17.90 9.07 29.41
N LYS A 507 18.30 8.20 28.48
CA LYS A 507 18.29 6.74 28.65
C LYS A 507 19.26 6.07 27.69
N ILE A 508 19.85 4.96 28.13
CA ILE A 508 20.72 4.08 27.33
C ILE A 508 20.15 2.67 27.44
N THR A 509 20.02 1.95 26.33
CA THR A 509 19.56 0.55 26.35
C THR A 509 20.22 -0.29 25.26
N ILE A 510 20.45 -1.57 25.57
CA ILE A 510 20.97 -2.59 24.64
C ILE A 510 19.90 -3.63 24.30
N VAL A 511 18.63 -3.32 24.56
CA VAL A 511 17.51 -4.22 24.28
C VAL A 511 17.10 -4.06 22.81
N PRO A 512 17.16 -5.13 21.99
CA PRO A 512 16.92 -5.04 20.57
C PRO A 512 15.46 -4.69 20.23
N ARG A 513 15.27 -3.78 19.26
CA ARG A 513 13.95 -3.32 18.80
C ARG A 513 13.63 -3.75 17.37
N THR A 514 12.35 -3.67 16.98
CA THR A 514 11.86 -4.13 15.66
C THR A 514 12.46 -3.37 14.48
N MET A 515 12.84 -2.10 14.64
CA MET A 515 13.43 -1.28 13.56
C MET A 515 14.91 -1.58 13.29
N GLY A 516 15.46 -2.65 13.87
CA GLY A 516 16.82 -3.10 13.58
C GLY A 516 17.90 -2.56 14.51
N ALA A 517 17.56 -1.63 15.40
CA ALA A 517 18.43 -1.16 16.47
C ALA A 517 18.76 -2.30 17.45
N LEU A 518 20.06 -2.56 17.66
CA LEU A 518 20.57 -3.50 18.66
C LEU A 518 20.68 -2.85 20.04
N GLY A 519 20.96 -1.55 20.07
CA GLY A 519 20.88 -0.65 21.21
C GLY A 519 20.55 0.76 20.71
N TYR A 520 20.31 1.68 21.63
CA TYR A 520 20.23 3.11 21.32
C TYR A 520 20.47 3.98 22.57
N VAL A 521 20.90 5.21 22.32
CA VAL A 521 20.93 6.30 23.31
C VAL A 521 19.82 7.30 23.01
N MET A 522 18.94 7.52 23.98
CA MET A 522 17.92 8.55 23.90
C MET A 522 18.47 9.85 24.47
N GLN A 523 18.59 10.86 23.60
CA GLN A 523 18.91 12.24 23.95
C GLN A 523 17.61 13.06 23.95
N THR A 524 17.53 14.05 24.83
CA THR A 524 16.38 14.95 24.86
C THR A 524 16.87 16.38 25.03
N PRO A 525 16.50 17.30 24.12
CA PRO A 525 16.89 18.70 24.22
C PRO A 525 16.25 19.35 25.45
N GLU A 526 16.97 20.25 26.11
CA GLU A 526 16.42 21.02 27.25
C GLU A 526 15.39 22.07 26.78
N GLU A 527 15.58 22.60 25.58
CA GLU A 527 14.71 23.59 24.95
C GLU A 527 14.60 23.28 23.45
N GLU A 528 13.43 23.52 22.85
CA GLU A 528 13.27 23.38 21.40
C GLU A 528 13.94 24.56 20.69
N LYS A 529 15.00 24.27 19.94
CA LYS A 529 15.74 25.26 19.14
C LYS A 529 15.46 25.06 17.66
N PHE A 530 15.31 26.18 16.94
CA PHE A 530 15.14 26.18 15.48
C PHE A 530 16.45 26.37 14.70
N LEU A 531 17.53 26.77 15.39
CA LEU A 531 18.82 27.09 14.79
C LEU A 531 19.91 26.32 15.52
N ASN A 532 20.77 25.65 14.74
CA ASN A 532 21.97 25.01 15.23
C ASN A 532 23.21 25.82 14.83
N THR A 533 24.10 26.03 15.79
CA THR A 533 25.41 26.64 15.56
C THR A 533 26.38 25.62 14.95
N LYS A 534 27.46 26.11 14.32
CA LYS A 534 28.52 25.25 13.78
C LYS A 534 29.09 24.31 14.86
N LYS A 535 29.27 24.80 16.09
CA LYS A 535 29.79 24.02 17.23
C LYS A 535 28.84 22.90 17.66
N GLU A 536 27.54 23.17 17.70
CA GLU A 536 26.53 22.15 18.02
C GLU A 536 26.51 21.05 16.94
N LEU A 537 26.60 21.41 15.65
CA LEU A 537 26.67 20.42 14.56
C LEU A 537 27.98 19.62 14.59
N GLU A 538 29.12 20.26 14.88
CA GLU A 538 30.39 19.56 15.11
C GLU A 538 30.29 18.60 16.29
N ALA A 539 29.62 19.00 17.38
CA ALA A 539 29.37 18.13 18.52
C ALA A 539 28.49 16.93 18.14
N MET A 540 27.45 17.13 17.32
CA MET A 540 26.62 16.04 16.80
C MET A 540 27.43 15.07 15.92
N LEU A 541 28.38 15.56 15.11
CA LEU A 541 29.26 14.69 14.31
C LEU A 541 30.16 13.83 15.19
N VAL A 542 30.79 14.43 16.20
CA VAL A 542 31.66 13.71 17.15
C VAL A 542 30.83 12.68 17.94
N GLY A 543 29.63 13.04 18.38
CA GLY A 543 28.69 12.14 19.05
C GLY A 543 28.24 10.98 18.17
N ALA A 544 27.91 11.22 16.90
CA ALA A 544 27.50 10.17 15.96
C ALA A 544 28.64 9.18 15.65
N LEU A 545 29.89 9.61 15.64
CA LEU A 545 31.03 8.72 15.38
C LEU A 545 31.60 8.05 16.64
N ALA A 546 31.06 8.39 17.82
CA ALA A 546 31.56 7.93 19.10
C ALA A 546 31.37 6.42 19.34
N GLY A 547 30.23 5.83 18.95
CA GLY A 547 30.00 4.39 19.11
C GLY A 547 31.02 3.55 18.34
N ARG A 548 31.29 3.94 17.09
CA ARG A 548 32.36 3.36 16.26
C ARG A 548 33.74 3.53 16.89
N ALA A 549 34.04 4.71 17.43
CA ALA A 549 35.32 5.00 18.06
C ALA A 549 35.53 4.16 19.33
N ALA A 550 34.47 3.93 20.11
CA ALA A 550 34.50 3.07 21.29
C ALA A 550 34.78 1.61 20.92
N GLU A 551 34.16 1.09 19.85
CA GLU A 551 34.45 -0.26 19.34
C GLU A 551 35.93 -0.44 19.01
N GLU A 552 36.48 0.46 18.20
CA GLU A 552 37.89 0.38 17.76
C GLU A 552 38.84 0.50 18.97
N LEU A 553 38.56 1.40 19.92
CA LEU A 553 39.41 1.65 21.09
C LEU A 553 39.46 0.46 22.07
N VAL A 554 38.38 -0.32 22.17
CA VAL A 554 38.25 -1.39 23.16
C VAL A 554 38.53 -2.77 22.57
N PHE A 555 38.09 -3.02 21.33
CA PHE A 555 38.15 -4.34 20.71
C PHE A 555 39.16 -4.45 19.56
N ASP A 556 39.83 -3.35 19.18
CA ASP A 556 40.77 -3.30 18.04
C ASP A 556 40.15 -3.84 16.73
N THR A 557 38.83 -3.73 16.63
CA THR A 557 38.04 -4.20 15.50
C THR A 557 36.80 -3.34 15.35
N VAL A 558 36.08 -3.57 14.27
CA VAL A 558 34.98 -2.74 13.85
C VAL A 558 33.82 -3.56 13.34
N THR A 559 32.58 -3.17 13.69
CA THR A 559 31.39 -3.92 13.29
C THR A 559 30.57 -3.24 12.19
N THR A 560 29.52 -3.92 11.74
CA THR A 560 28.51 -3.34 10.85
C THR A 560 27.45 -2.52 11.59
N GLY A 561 27.46 -2.50 12.94
CA GLY A 561 26.47 -1.82 13.76
C GLY A 561 26.44 -0.30 13.57
N ALA A 562 27.61 0.29 13.33
CA ALA A 562 27.78 1.74 13.15
C ALA A 562 27.29 2.30 11.79
N SER A 563 26.63 1.51 10.94
CA SER A 563 26.29 1.94 9.58
C SER A 563 25.32 3.13 9.56
N ASN A 564 24.32 3.12 10.44
CA ASN A 564 23.35 4.20 10.57
C ASN A 564 24.01 5.49 11.08
N ASP A 565 24.94 5.38 12.03
CA ASP A 565 25.58 6.57 12.60
C ASP A 565 26.54 7.22 11.60
N ILE A 566 27.22 6.41 10.79
CA ILE A 566 28.02 6.90 9.66
C ILE A 566 27.13 7.60 8.62
N GLU A 567 25.96 7.04 8.31
CA GLU A 567 25.01 7.68 7.39
C GLU A 567 24.54 9.04 7.91
N GLN A 568 24.14 9.10 9.19
CA GLN A 568 23.71 10.34 9.83
C GLN A 568 24.83 11.37 9.90
N ALA A 569 26.03 10.98 10.32
CA ALA A 569 27.20 11.85 10.36
C ALA A 569 27.53 12.40 8.95
N THR A 570 27.49 11.53 7.94
CA THR A 570 27.73 11.93 6.54
C THR A 570 26.69 12.94 6.05
N LYS A 571 25.41 12.73 6.39
CA LYS A 571 24.32 13.65 6.04
C LYS A 571 24.50 15.02 6.69
N ILE A 572 24.87 15.06 7.97
CA ILE A 572 25.12 16.31 8.70
C ILE A 572 26.33 17.04 8.10
N ALA A 573 27.46 16.34 7.92
CA ALA A 573 28.69 16.91 7.36
C ALA A 573 28.47 17.46 5.95
N ARG A 574 27.76 16.72 5.09
CA ARG A 574 27.41 17.20 3.75
C ARG A 574 26.52 18.45 3.83
N ALA A 575 25.46 18.45 4.65
CA ALA A 575 24.59 19.62 4.81
C ALA A 575 25.33 20.86 5.33
N MET A 576 26.28 20.69 6.26
CA MET A 576 27.15 21.78 6.75
C MET A 576 27.93 22.43 5.60
N ILE A 577 28.44 21.62 4.67
CA ILE A 577 29.25 22.11 3.54
C ILE A 577 28.36 22.68 2.42
N THR A 578 27.32 21.95 2.02
CA THR A 578 26.55 22.25 0.79
C THR A 578 25.36 23.18 1.01
N GLN A 579 24.74 23.17 2.20
CA GLN A 579 23.49 23.89 2.47
C GLN A 579 23.70 25.05 3.44
N TYR A 580 24.52 24.87 4.47
CA TYR A 580 24.71 25.87 5.52
C TYR A 580 25.93 26.79 5.29
N GLY A 581 26.80 26.47 4.34
CA GLY A 581 27.98 27.28 4.02
C GLY A 581 29.00 27.35 5.17
N MET A 582 29.18 26.25 5.90
CA MET A 582 30.06 26.17 7.09
C MET A 582 31.48 25.68 6.78
N SER A 583 31.79 25.42 5.50
CA SER A 583 33.15 25.12 5.03
C SER A 583 33.89 26.41 4.64
N GLU A 584 35.13 26.54 5.10
CA GLU A 584 36.00 27.67 4.75
C GLU A 584 36.38 27.64 3.27
N LYS A 585 36.45 26.46 2.66
CA LYS A 585 36.86 26.27 1.26
C LYS A 585 35.79 26.76 0.29
N PHE A 586 34.53 26.41 0.52
CA PHE A 586 33.41 26.76 -0.37
C PHE A 586 32.72 28.07 0.02
N GLY A 587 32.88 28.53 1.26
CA GLY A 587 32.24 29.74 1.76
C GLY A 587 30.72 29.63 1.80
N LEU A 588 30.02 30.70 1.40
CA LEU A 588 28.57 30.86 1.58
C LEU A 588 27.73 30.41 0.37
N ILE A 589 28.26 29.53 -0.48
CA ILE A 589 27.55 29.05 -1.68
C ILE A 589 26.65 27.85 -1.38
N GLY A 590 25.38 27.94 -1.79
CA GLY A 590 24.44 26.81 -1.76
C GLY A 590 24.69 25.85 -2.91
N LEU A 591 25.31 24.69 -2.64
CA LEU A 591 25.69 23.68 -3.64
C LEU A 591 24.64 22.58 -3.81
N GLU A 592 23.67 22.50 -2.89
CA GLU A 592 22.54 21.59 -2.94
C GLU A 592 21.22 22.33 -2.68
N SER A 593 20.16 21.85 -3.32
CA SER A 593 18.78 22.30 -3.08
C SER A 593 17.90 21.13 -2.65
N ILE A 594 17.05 21.32 -1.64
CA ILE A 594 16.16 20.27 -1.15
C ILE A 594 14.88 20.25 -2.00
N GLN A 595 14.61 19.14 -2.69
CA GLN A 595 13.33 18.88 -3.34
C GLN A 595 12.42 18.01 -2.47
N ASN A 596 11.09 18.13 -2.63
CA ASN A 596 10.08 17.43 -1.82
C ASN A 596 10.24 17.66 -0.30
N ARG A 597 10.27 18.93 0.14
CA ARG A 597 10.54 19.34 1.54
C ARG A 597 9.62 18.69 2.58
N TYR A 598 8.39 18.32 2.19
CA TYR A 598 7.36 17.76 3.07
C TYR A 598 7.33 16.22 3.13
N LEU A 599 8.18 15.55 2.34
CA LEU A 599 8.35 14.09 2.34
C LEU A 599 9.80 13.73 2.68
N ASP A 600 10.52 13.10 1.75
CA ASP A 600 11.88 12.59 1.97
C ASP A 600 12.96 13.68 1.90
N GLY A 601 12.65 14.87 1.36
CA GLY A 601 13.61 15.97 1.25
C GLY A 601 14.89 15.60 0.50
N ARG A 602 14.79 15.17 -0.77
CA ARG A 602 15.97 14.72 -1.54
C ARG A 602 16.86 15.90 -1.92
N PRO A 603 18.14 15.92 -1.52
CA PRO A 603 19.08 16.93 -1.98
C PRO A 603 19.38 16.70 -3.46
N VAL A 604 19.21 17.73 -4.27
CA VAL A 604 19.61 17.78 -5.67
C VAL A 604 20.80 18.71 -5.79
N MET A 605 21.90 18.16 -6.29
CA MET A 605 23.15 18.87 -6.46
C MET A 605 23.05 19.89 -7.58
N SER A 606 23.54 21.10 -7.34
CA SER A 606 23.53 22.22 -8.28
C SER A 606 24.94 22.68 -8.64
N CYS A 607 25.91 21.76 -8.68
CA CYS A 607 27.31 22.03 -9.01
C CYS A 607 27.87 21.04 -10.05
N GLY A 608 29.00 21.39 -10.66
CA GLY A 608 29.69 20.53 -11.62
C GLY A 608 30.42 19.36 -10.94
N GLU A 609 30.77 18.32 -11.72
CA GLU A 609 31.42 17.10 -11.21
C GLU A 609 32.74 17.37 -10.46
N ALA A 610 33.54 18.35 -10.92
CA ALA A 610 34.77 18.73 -10.24
C ALA A 610 34.50 19.25 -8.82
N THR A 611 33.51 20.13 -8.67
CA THR A 611 33.09 20.65 -7.36
C THR A 611 32.49 19.55 -6.49
N ALA A 612 31.76 18.60 -7.09
CA ALA A 612 31.24 17.43 -6.39
C ALA A 612 32.35 16.61 -5.71
N ALA A 613 33.40 16.29 -6.46
CA ALA A 613 34.55 15.55 -5.95
C ALA A 613 35.28 16.31 -4.83
N GLU A 614 35.36 17.63 -4.94
CA GLU A 614 35.93 18.47 -3.90
C GLU A 614 35.07 18.52 -2.62
N ILE A 615 33.73 18.50 -2.74
CA ILE A 615 32.81 18.42 -1.60
C ILE A 615 33.03 17.10 -0.86
N ASP A 616 33.11 15.98 -1.58
CA ASP A 616 33.33 14.67 -0.97
C ASP A 616 34.68 14.61 -0.24
N GLY A 617 35.72 15.25 -0.80
CA GLY A 617 37.01 15.44 -0.13
C GLY A 617 36.92 16.18 1.20
N GLU A 618 36.16 17.27 1.24
CA GLU A 618 35.92 18.07 2.46
C GLU A 618 35.10 17.30 3.50
N VAL A 619 34.05 16.58 3.07
CA VAL A 619 33.23 15.72 3.93
C VAL A 619 34.10 14.66 4.60
N MET A 620 34.97 13.98 3.84
CA MET A 620 35.90 12.98 4.39
C MET A 620 36.83 13.57 5.44
N ALA A 621 37.38 14.77 5.21
CA ALA A 621 38.25 15.45 6.17
C ALA A 621 37.50 15.81 7.46
N MET A 622 36.28 16.34 7.34
CA MET A 622 35.44 16.71 8.47
C MET A 622 35.07 15.49 9.34
N LEU A 623 34.64 14.39 8.71
CA LEU A 623 34.31 13.15 9.41
C LEU A 623 35.54 12.55 10.09
N LYS A 624 36.71 12.59 9.44
CA LYS A 624 37.96 12.13 10.05
C LYS A 624 38.32 12.93 11.30
N ASN A 625 38.26 14.25 11.23
CA ASN A 625 38.54 15.10 12.39
C ASN A 625 37.57 14.84 13.55
N ALA A 626 36.28 14.69 13.25
CA ALA A 626 35.27 14.36 14.26
C ALA A 626 35.52 12.97 14.89
N TYR A 627 35.94 11.99 14.08
CA TYR A 627 36.28 10.65 14.55
C TYR A 627 37.52 10.64 15.46
N ASP A 628 38.57 11.35 15.06
CA ASP A 628 39.81 11.46 15.85
C ASP A 628 39.55 12.16 17.19
N GLU A 629 38.68 13.18 17.20
CA GLU A 629 38.25 13.84 18.43
C GLU A 629 37.42 12.92 19.34
N ALA A 630 36.50 12.12 18.76
CA ALA A 630 35.74 11.13 19.53
C ALA A 630 36.67 10.10 20.19
N LYS A 631 37.68 9.59 19.45
CA LYS A 631 38.70 8.69 20.02
C LYS A 631 39.48 9.36 21.16
N ARG A 632 39.89 10.61 20.98
CA ARG A 632 40.62 11.36 22.02
C ARG A 632 39.79 11.46 23.30
N LEU A 633 38.54 11.91 23.20
CA LEU A 633 37.62 12.05 24.33
C LEU A 633 37.37 10.71 25.04
N LEU A 634 37.15 9.63 24.30
CA LEU A 634 36.95 8.30 24.87
C LEU A 634 38.22 7.75 25.54
N SER A 635 39.39 7.98 24.94
CA SER A 635 40.68 7.52 25.48
C SER A 635 41.03 8.19 26.82
N GLU A 636 40.80 9.50 26.94
CA GLU A 636 41.00 10.28 28.18
C GLU A 636 40.03 9.87 29.30
N ASN A 637 38.90 9.26 28.93
CA ASN A 637 37.82 8.87 29.84
C ASN A 637 37.62 7.35 29.90
N ARG A 638 38.65 6.56 29.53
CA ARG A 638 38.58 5.10 29.46
C ARG A 638 38.04 4.42 30.73
N PRO A 639 38.44 4.80 31.96
CA PRO A 639 37.88 4.20 33.17
C PRO A 639 36.36 4.38 33.30
N ALA A 640 35.84 5.54 32.87
CA ALA A 640 34.40 5.81 32.90
C ALA A 640 33.66 4.99 31.83
N LEU A 641 34.23 4.86 30.63
CA LEU A 641 33.70 3.99 29.58
C LEU A 641 33.56 2.54 30.06
N ASP A 642 34.62 1.97 30.64
CA ASP A 642 34.62 0.59 31.13
C ASP A 642 33.64 0.37 32.30
N GLY A 643 33.58 1.32 33.25
CA GLY A 643 32.68 1.25 34.40
C GLY A 643 31.19 1.31 34.00
N ILE A 644 30.84 2.24 33.11
CA ILE A 644 29.45 2.40 32.64
C ILE A 644 29.05 1.22 31.75
N ALA A 645 29.94 0.75 30.87
CA ALA A 645 29.68 -0.42 30.02
C ALA A 645 29.45 -1.69 30.86
N ALA A 646 30.24 -1.92 31.91
CA ALA A 646 30.04 -3.05 32.81
C ALA A 646 28.65 -3.03 33.47
N PHE A 647 28.21 -1.85 33.93
CA PHE A 647 26.87 -1.68 34.50
C PHE A 647 25.76 -1.89 33.46
N LEU A 648 25.95 -1.43 32.23
CA LEU A 648 24.99 -1.61 31.14
C LEU A 648 24.83 -3.07 30.73
N ILE A 649 25.93 -3.84 30.74
CA ILE A 649 25.90 -5.29 30.46
C ILE A 649 25.05 -6.05 31.50
N GLU A 650 25.07 -5.62 32.76
CA GLU A 650 24.30 -6.25 33.84
C GLU A 650 22.83 -5.85 33.85
N LYS A 651 22.53 -4.55 33.68
CA LYS A 651 21.16 -4.00 33.79
C LYS A 651 20.40 -3.91 32.48
N GLU A 652 21.08 -4.04 31.34
CA GLU A 652 20.59 -3.87 29.97
C GLU A 652 20.04 -2.47 29.63
N THR A 653 19.72 -1.66 30.64
CA THR A 653 19.18 -0.31 30.51
C THR A 653 19.67 0.56 31.66
N ILE A 654 20.07 1.79 31.34
CA ILE A 654 20.52 2.81 32.31
C ILE A 654 19.74 4.09 32.06
N THR A 655 19.21 4.70 33.13
CA THR A 655 18.61 6.04 33.04
C THR A 655 19.67 7.14 33.08
N GLY A 656 19.39 8.31 32.51
CA GLY A 656 20.32 9.45 32.50
C GLY A 656 20.80 9.87 33.90
N LYS A 657 19.94 9.74 34.92
CA LYS A 657 20.30 10.00 36.32
C LYS A 657 21.32 8.99 36.85
N GLU A 658 21.10 7.70 36.60
CA GLU A 658 22.04 6.63 36.98
C GLU A 658 23.35 6.75 36.22
N PHE A 659 23.29 7.06 34.92
CA PHE A 659 24.46 7.32 34.09
C PHE A 659 25.33 8.44 34.68
N MET A 660 24.73 9.59 35.02
CA MET A 660 25.46 10.72 35.60
C MET A 660 26.02 10.40 36.98
N LYS A 661 25.33 9.57 37.77
CA LYS A 661 25.81 9.10 39.06
C LYS A 661 27.08 8.25 38.91
N ILE A 662 27.03 7.22 38.05
CA ILE A 662 28.19 6.35 37.79
C ILE A 662 29.35 7.16 37.19
N PHE A 663 29.06 8.07 36.26
CA PHE A 663 30.06 8.94 35.66
C PHE A 663 30.79 9.80 36.70
N ARG A 664 30.04 10.40 37.65
CA ARG A 664 30.61 11.20 38.74
C ARG A 664 31.40 10.37 39.74
N GLU A 665 30.89 9.20 40.12
CA GLU A 665 31.58 8.26 41.00
C GLU A 665 32.94 7.86 40.42
N VAL A 666 33.00 7.52 39.13
CA VAL A 666 34.25 7.14 38.46
C VAL A 666 35.21 8.32 38.31
N LYS A 667 34.68 9.55 38.18
CA LYS A 667 35.48 10.78 38.11
C LYS A 667 35.88 11.35 39.47
N GLY A 668 35.36 10.81 40.58
CA GLY A 668 35.58 11.33 41.92
C GLY A 668 34.98 12.73 42.15
N ILE A 669 33.87 13.04 41.47
CA ILE A 669 33.15 14.31 41.61
C ILE A 669 32.00 14.10 42.61
N GLU A 670 31.88 14.95 43.63
CA GLU A 670 30.81 14.85 44.65
C GLU A 670 29.41 15.05 44.03
N GLU A 671 28.41 14.32 44.55
CA GLU A 671 27.01 14.52 44.16
C GLU A 671 26.54 15.92 44.61
N PRO A 672 25.88 16.72 43.76
CA PRO A 672 25.22 17.93 44.21
C PRO A 672 24.11 17.54 45.19
N GLU A 673 24.09 18.18 46.37
CA GLU A 673 23.04 17.96 47.36
C GLU A 673 21.65 18.12 46.70
N GLN A 674 20.80 17.11 46.83
CA GLN A 674 19.42 17.14 46.35
C GLN A 674 18.63 18.17 47.16
N GLY A 675 18.68 19.44 46.75
CA GLY A 675 18.12 20.51 47.56
C GLY A 675 18.06 21.91 46.96
N GLU A 676 18.41 22.14 45.69
CA GLU A 676 18.05 23.40 45.01
C GLU A 676 17.70 23.15 43.55
N GLU A 677 16.41 23.26 43.22
CA GLU A 677 15.97 23.72 41.91
C GLU A 677 16.38 25.20 41.76
N THR A 678 17.66 25.49 41.63
CA THR A 678 18.14 26.79 41.18
C THR A 678 18.25 26.76 39.66
N LYS A 679 17.31 27.45 39.02
CA LYS A 679 17.38 27.86 37.62
C LYS A 679 18.76 28.44 37.31
N LYS A 680 19.41 27.85 36.31
CA LYS A 680 20.58 28.34 35.55
C LYS A 680 21.93 28.39 36.27
N GLU A 681 22.92 27.88 35.52
CA GLU A 681 24.37 27.97 35.71
C GLU A 681 24.93 27.19 36.91
N VAL A 682 25.53 26.01 36.65
CA VAL A 682 26.97 25.74 36.81
C VAL A 682 27.25 24.36 36.15
N ARG A 683 27.72 24.36 34.90
CA ARG A 683 28.60 23.26 34.43
C ARG A 683 30.03 23.71 34.73
N VAL A 684 30.76 22.87 35.48
CA VAL A 684 32.12 23.12 35.98
C VAL A 684 33.03 23.72 34.90
N ASN A 685 33.48 24.95 35.13
CA ASN A 685 34.51 25.60 34.31
C ASN A 685 35.86 24.92 34.58
N MET A 686 36.31 24.03 33.69
CA MET A 686 37.74 23.74 33.60
C MET A 686 38.44 24.93 32.92
N LYS A 687 39.50 25.43 33.55
CA LYS A 687 40.33 26.52 33.02
C LYS A 687 40.97 26.10 31.70
N PRO A 688 41.04 27.00 30.69
CA PRO A 688 41.83 26.73 29.50
C PRO A 688 43.32 26.64 29.87
N VAL A 689 44.00 25.65 29.29
CA VAL A 689 45.46 25.55 29.30
C VAL A 689 45.99 26.77 28.55
N VAL A 690 46.68 27.66 29.25
CA VAL A 690 47.35 28.82 28.67
C VAL A 690 48.55 28.30 27.89
N ALA A 691 48.55 28.50 26.57
CA ALA A 691 49.76 28.40 25.77
C ALA A 691 50.69 29.55 26.18
N GLU A 692 51.85 29.22 26.75
CA GLU A 692 52.96 30.16 26.91
C GLU A 692 53.42 30.60 25.51
N LEU A 693 53.00 31.81 25.12
CA LEU A 693 53.67 32.59 24.09
C LEU A 693 54.92 33.19 24.72
N ASP A 694 56.03 32.48 24.59
CA ASP A 694 57.36 33.05 24.81
C ASP A 694 57.60 34.14 23.75
N ALA A 695 57.76 35.37 24.24
CA ALA A 695 58.22 36.49 23.47
C ALA A 695 59.76 36.50 23.46
N GLN A 696 60.36 36.36 22.27
CA GLN A 696 61.60 37.03 21.87
C GLN A 696 61.70 37.16 20.36
#